data_AF-A0A819RTP7-F1
#
_entry.id   AF-A0A819RTP7-F1
#
_cell.length_a   1.000
_cell.length_b   1.000
_cell.length_c   1.000
_cell.angle_alpha   90.00
_cell.angle_beta   90.00
_cell.angle_gamma   90.00
#
_symmetry.space_group_name_H-M   'P 1'
#
loop_
_entity.id
_entity.type
_entity.pdbx_description
1 polymer ?
#
loop_
_entity_poly.entity_id
_entity_poly.type
_entity_poly.pdbx_seq_one_letter_code
_entity_poly.pdbx_strand_id
1 'polypeptide(L)'
;MAINISFWIINGLTIILLVSPLFLIMSYLLVIFIIFLIPLKLFFLYCYFSLPRSQSSINQFENISIAHRGGRPLVLTDEKDDFPENTLAAYRWASNTNGVHGIELDVWLSRDHIPMVNHDGYLEHTFAECSQFISSLTCDELKKLKYLKKNKRDIYDHIRCETIPTLEEVILFLEPTKLKLMIEIKEIHKKREMAKIIDELFRKYPFLYERAYCAAFHPYNLYCIRRLNSRITTAYLFVPNITKFIVYMANQTRRPLSKYFIENVILRWIIDSTFMWFGTPNGLKFLGADLACIEHHYISQDLLDKYKKEQIIVCAWNVNESEQCQCESFFFFFTVEEARLLDKRPLPKQPPLPDDYDIKFIDNLLNAYEESKDDFRVCFAGWFEGIENSSYDLIYEENILQYLTMATYRVKYWHEMTNKQQHHIKKLYNRFFEKYPEQRSKIKPGYNNNIQMRHPYRDLIKYTHYPLLKYLSFGFTRSITVMLLMLMGFRYQIIDNVPFYVRKYSKKTSSSPILLLHGLSLGPSTYIPFIYHLIPLERTIILLDVPHASMRLHTEILSMSNMLASIEQLLLSLDEKKVAIISHSYGTLVHSCIVKQLSHLVSDQSNIFIDPVCFLSLDSRYVDNMLYRQPSSPNQLLLHAACAEDLYSIYHLQRHLCWYESILWPEDIKQSHGRIHVFFSEFDEIVPTSFINDYLKKSNIDTTVLSDFKHGQIIIAPKYQKNILKKLLELETKSSIGDNESISI
;
A
#
# COMPACT_ATOMS: atom_id res chain seq x y z
N MET A 1 5.29 70.42 13.79
CA MET A 1 4.63 69.10 13.95
C MET A 1 5.23 68.02 13.04
N ALA A 2 5.60 68.32 11.79
CA ALA A 2 6.19 67.33 10.86
C ALA A 2 7.59 66.79 11.24
N ILE A 3 8.43 67.57 11.94
CA ILE A 3 9.80 67.17 12.32
C ILE A 3 9.82 66.10 13.44
N ASN A 4 8.76 66.01 14.25
CA ASN A 4 8.70 65.05 15.35
C ASN A 4 8.31 63.65 14.87
N ILE A 5 7.48 63.56 13.84
CA ILE A 5 7.01 62.29 13.27
C ILE A 5 8.16 61.55 12.56
N SER A 6 9.03 62.27 11.85
CA SER A 6 10.20 61.67 11.20
C SER A 6 11.21 61.11 12.21
N PHE A 7 11.41 61.77 13.36
CA PHE A 7 12.29 61.27 14.43
C PHE A 7 11.79 59.94 15.03
N TRP A 8 10.48 59.82 15.28
CA TRP A 8 9.90 58.57 15.79
C TRP A 8 9.88 57.45 14.75
N ILE A 9 9.66 57.77 13.47
CA ILE A 9 9.72 56.79 12.37
C ILE A 9 11.15 56.27 12.16
N ILE A 10 12.16 57.16 12.18
CA ILE A 10 13.56 56.78 11.99
C ILE A 10 14.05 55.94 13.18
N ASN A 11 13.72 56.32 14.42
CA ASN A 11 14.11 55.53 15.59
C ASN A 11 13.35 54.19 15.66
N GLY A 12 12.08 54.16 15.28
CA GLY A 12 11.31 52.91 15.15
C GLY A 12 11.90 51.97 14.10
N LEU A 13 12.26 52.48 12.92
CA LEU A 13 12.94 51.72 11.87
C LEU A 13 14.31 51.24 12.32
N THR A 14 15.07 52.05 13.07
CA THR A 14 16.39 51.67 13.59
C THR A 14 16.28 50.56 14.63
N ILE A 15 15.29 50.61 15.52
CA ILE A 15 15.01 49.54 16.49
C ILE A 15 14.59 48.26 15.75
N ILE A 16 13.73 48.34 14.75
CA ILE A 16 13.34 47.18 13.93
C ILE A 16 14.56 46.60 13.20
N LEU A 17 15.44 47.45 12.64
CA LEU A 17 16.66 47.04 11.94
C LEU A 17 17.74 46.44 12.86
N LEU A 18 17.78 46.81 14.15
CA LEU A 18 18.73 46.26 15.13
C LEU A 18 18.20 45.03 15.87
N VAL A 19 16.90 44.98 16.17
CA VAL A 19 16.27 43.86 16.91
C VAL A 19 15.99 42.67 15.98
N SER A 20 15.67 42.91 14.71
CA SER A 20 15.41 41.85 13.72
C SER A 20 16.61 40.89 13.51
N PRO A 21 17.85 41.36 13.29
CA PRO A 21 19.02 40.49 13.14
C PRO A 21 19.37 39.73 14.42
N LEU A 22 19.22 40.36 15.58
CA LEU A 22 19.47 39.71 16.88
C LEU A 22 18.44 38.61 17.16
N PHE A 23 17.16 38.85 16.85
CA PHE A 23 16.12 37.83 16.94
C PHE A 23 16.37 36.69 15.93
N LEU A 24 16.79 37.00 14.71
CA LEU A 24 17.19 36.01 13.70
C LEU A 24 18.37 35.17 14.19
N ILE A 25 19.42 35.78 14.75
CA ILE A 25 20.57 35.06 15.31
C ILE A 25 20.16 34.18 16.50
N MET A 26 19.34 34.69 17.43
CA MET A 26 18.86 33.90 18.56
C MET A 26 17.96 32.73 18.11
N SER A 27 17.09 32.96 17.12
CA SER A 27 16.28 31.90 16.53
C SER A 27 17.15 30.87 15.80
N TYR A 28 18.21 31.30 15.11
CA TYR A 28 19.17 30.42 14.44
C TYR A 28 20.00 29.59 15.43
N LEU A 29 20.44 30.19 16.54
CA LEU A 29 21.12 29.48 17.62
C LEU A 29 20.20 28.50 18.35
N LEU A 30 18.93 28.86 18.56
CA LEU A 30 17.92 27.96 19.11
C LEU A 30 17.66 26.79 18.16
N VAL A 31 17.57 27.06 16.86
CA VAL A 31 17.47 26.03 15.82
C VAL A 31 18.70 25.13 15.81
N ILE A 32 19.92 25.69 15.90
CA ILE A 32 21.15 24.88 16.01
C ILE A 32 21.13 24.01 17.29
N PHE A 33 20.72 24.57 18.42
CA PHE A 33 20.64 23.86 19.69
C PHE A 33 19.64 22.70 19.62
N ILE A 34 18.45 22.94 19.04
CA ILE A 34 17.39 21.94 18.90
C ILE A 34 17.74 20.88 17.84
N ILE A 35 18.31 21.27 16.70
CA ILE A 35 18.58 20.37 15.56
C ILE A 35 19.89 19.60 15.74
N PHE A 36 20.92 20.18 16.37
CA PHE A 36 22.23 19.54 16.45
C PHE A 36 22.61 19.14 17.87
N LEU A 37 22.53 20.04 18.86
CA LEU A 37 23.03 19.74 20.21
C LEU A 37 22.16 18.77 20.99
N ILE A 38 20.83 18.87 20.88
CA ILE A 38 19.92 17.92 21.52
C ILE A 38 20.09 16.51 20.93
N PRO A 39 20.03 16.28 19.60
CA PRO A 39 20.24 14.96 19.03
C PRO A 39 21.64 14.41 19.31
N LEU A 40 22.68 15.26 19.29
CA LEU A 40 24.04 14.85 19.63
C LEU A 40 24.14 14.40 21.10
N LYS A 41 23.54 15.14 22.04
CA LYS A 41 23.50 14.74 23.46
C LYS A 41 22.70 13.47 23.68
N LEU A 42 21.57 13.31 22.98
CA LEU A 42 20.77 12.09 22.99
C LEU A 42 21.53 10.91 22.40
N PHE A 43 22.32 11.12 21.35
CA PHE A 43 23.20 10.11 20.76
C PHE A 43 24.30 9.69 21.74
N PHE A 44 24.96 10.62 22.43
CA PHE A 44 25.94 10.28 23.46
C PHE A 44 25.31 9.52 24.64
N LEU A 45 24.12 9.93 25.09
CA LEU A 45 23.38 9.21 26.13
C LEU A 45 23.00 7.81 25.65
N TYR A 46 22.53 7.68 24.42
CA TYR A 46 22.24 6.39 23.79
C TYR A 46 23.48 5.49 23.80
N CYS A 47 24.61 5.98 23.30
CA CYS A 47 25.87 5.21 23.26
C CYS A 47 26.39 4.87 24.66
N TYR A 48 26.29 5.79 25.62
CA TYR A 48 26.76 5.59 27.00
C TYR A 48 25.93 4.53 27.75
N PHE A 49 24.62 4.52 27.54
CA PHE A 49 23.73 3.58 28.23
C PHE A 49 23.51 2.27 27.45
N SER A 50 23.84 2.22 26.16
CA SER A 50 23.71 1.02 25.34
C SER A 50 24.58 -0.12 25.87
N LEU A 51 24.00 -1.31 25.97
CA LEU A 51 24.73 -2.51 26.38
C LEU A 51 25.22 -3.27 25.15
N PRO A 52 26.43 -3.87 25.19
CA PRO A 52 26.86 -4.76 24.12
C PRO A 52 25.92 -5.98 24.05
N ARG A 53 25.78 -6.57 22.86
CA ARG A 53 25.06 -7.83 22.69
C ARG A 53 25.81 -9.01 23.33
N SER A 54 25.10 -10.12 23.54
CA SER A 54 25.69 -11.32 24.13
C SER A 54 26.82 -11.87 23.26
N GLN A 55 27.87 -12.39 23.91
CA GLN A 55 28.95 -13.12 23.24
C GLN A 55 28.58 -14.60 22.98
N SER A 56 27.48 -15.07 23.57
CA SER A 56 27.02 -16.46 23.46
C SER A 56 26.37 -16.73 22.10
N SER A 57 26.55 -17.94 21.56
CA SER A 57 25.87 -18.35 20.32
C SER A 57 24.36 -18.44 20.53
N ILE A 58 23.59 -17.71 19.72
CA ILE A 58 22.12 -17.66 19.82
C ILE A 58 21.42 -18.65 18.88
N ASN A 59 22.15 -19.23 17.92
CA ASN A 59 21.61 -20.11 16.87
C ASN A 59 20.88 -21.35 17.41
N GLN A 60 21.20 -21.75 18.64
CA GLN A 60 20.53 -22.84 19.35
C GLN A 60 19.05 -22.58 19.70
N PHE A 61 18.59 -21.33 19.52
CA PHE A 61 17.20 -20.92 19.70
C PHE A 61 16.49 -20.68 18.36
N GLU A 62 17.11 -21.04 17.23
CA GLU A 62 16.47 -21.00 15.91
C GLU A 62 15.63 -22.26 15.67
N ASN A 63 14.48 -22.10 15.00
CA ASN A 63 13.60 -23.20 14.59
C ASN A 63 13.16 -24.12 15.75
N ILE A 64 13.00 -23.57 16.95
CA ILE A 64 12.51 -24.31 18.13
C ILE A 64 11.02 -24.01 18.38
N SER A 65 10.32 -25.01 18.91
CA SER A 65 8.97 -24.84 19.45
C SER A 65 9.03 -24.84 20.98
N ILE A 66 8.36 -23.87 21.59
CA ILE A 66 8.37 -23.66 23.04
C ILE A 66 6.97 -23.87 23.59
N ALA A 67 6.82 -24.79 24.53
CA ALA A 67 5.56 -25.04 25.21
C ALA A 67 5.28 -23.91 26.22
N HIS A 68 4.38 -22.99 25.85
CA HIS A 68 3.93 -21.88 26.69
C HIS A 68 3.35 -22.42 28.02
N ARG A 69 3.98 -22.04 29.14
CA ARG A 69 3.73 -22.50 30.51
C ARG A 69 3.75 -24.01 30.73
N GLY A 70 4.51 -24.72 29.90
CA GLY A 70 4.60 -26.18 29.92
C GLY A 70 3.56 -26.92 29.06
N GLY A 71 2.78 -26.20 28.25
CA GLY A 71 1.84 -26.81 27.29
C GLY A 71 0.38 -26.65 27.73
N ARG A 72 -0.17 -25.46 27.50
CA ARG A 72 -1.61 -25.22 27.58
C ARG A 72 -2.32 -26.00 26.45
N PRO A 73 -3.20 -26.99 26.71
CA PRO A 73 -3.92 -27.67 25.65
C PRO A 73 -4.81 -26.68 24.91
N LEU A 74 -4.76 -26.76 23.59
CA LEU A 74 -5.41 -25.84 22.67
C LEU A 74 -6.82 -26.25 22.26
N VAL A 75 -7.24 -27.44 22.68
CA VAL A 75 -8.59 -27.92 22.43
C VAL A 75 -9.00 -28.69 23.67
N LEU A 76 -10.19 -28.40 24.17
CA LEU A 76 -10.98 -29.33 24.98
C LEU A 76 -11.32 -30.54 24.08
N THR A 77 -10.33 -31.34 23.67
CA THR A 77 -10.61 -32.67 23.14
C THR A 77 -10.85 -33.59 24.32
N ASP A 78 -11.78 -34.52 24.18
CA ASP A 78 -12.13 -35.51 25.20
C ASP A 78 -10.99 -36.52 25.54
N GLU A 79 -9.73 -36.20 25.22
CA GLU A 79 -8.55 -37.03 25.47
C GLU A 79 -7.67 -36.50 26.62
N LYS A 80 -8.01 -37.02 27.81
CA LYS A 80 -7.18 -37.51 28.95
C LYS A 80 -6.09 -36.70 29.67
N ASP A 81 -5.41 -35.67 29.17
CA ASP A 81 -4.23 -35.14 29.90
C ASP A 81 -4.21 -33.59 30.07
N ASP A 82 -5.04 -33.05 30.99
CA ASP A 82 -5.00 -31.64 31.40
C ASP A 82 -4.06 -31.43 32.62
N PHE A 83 -2.96 -30.70 32.44
CA PHE A 83 -2.06 -30.28 33.55
C PHE A 83 -2.23 -28.78 33.85
N PRO A 84 -2.17 -28.35 35.13
CA PRO A 84 -2.17 -26.91 35.44
C PRO A 84 -0.92 -26.24 34.86
N GLU A 85 -1.10 -25.05 34.28
CA GLU A 85 0.02 -24.24 33.78
C GLU A 85 1.07 -24.00 34.87
N ASN A 86 2.34 -23.87 34.47
CA ASN A 86 3.44 -23.56 35.38
C ASN A 86 3.63 -24.60 36.52
N THR A 87 3.44 -25.89 36.22
CA THR A 87 3.69 -27.02 37.14
C THR A 87 4.78 -27.96 36.64
N LEU A 88 5.41 -28.72 37.55
CA LEU A 88 6.36 -29.77 37.16
C LEU A 88 5.68 -30.88 36.35
N ALA A 89 4.39 -31.13 36.58
CA ALA A 89 3.61 -32.04 35.74
C ALA A 89 3.50 -31.55 34.28
N ALA A 90 3.17 -30.27 34.07
CA ALA A 90 3.11 -29.68 32.72
C ALA A 90 4.49 -29.76 32.02
N TYR A 91 5.58 -29.43 32.74
CA TYR A 91 6.92 -29.53 32.16
C TYR A 91 7.35 -30.98 31.88
N ARG A 92 6.92 -31.95 32.70
CA ARG A 92 7.10 -33.38 32.43
C ARG A 92 6.38 -33.80 31.16
N TRP A 93 5.14 -33.36 30.96
CA TRP A 93 4.44 -33.59 29.70
C TRP A 93 5.22 -33.01 28.52
N ALA A 94 5.60 -31.72 28.59
CA ALA A 94 6.37 -31.06 27.55
C ALA A 94 7.69 -31.80 27.21
N SER A 95 8.37 -32.36 28.21
CA SER A 95 9.61 -33.13 28.01
C SER A 95 9.43 -34.46 27.26
N ASN A 96 8.23 -35.01 27.27
CA ASN A 96 7.88 -36.27 26.61
C ASN A 96 7.10 -36.06 25.30
N THR A 97 6.79 -34.82 24.93
CA THR A 97 6.01 -34.49 23.72
C THR A 97 6.92 -34.27 22.51
N ASN A 98 6.68 -35.03 21.44
CA ASN A 98 7.40 -34.86 20.17
C ASN A 98 7.18 -33.46 19.59
N GLY A 99 8.25 -32.84 19.08
CA GLY A 99 8.21 -31.52 18.48
C GLY A 99 8.29 -30.34 19.46
N VAL A 100 8.25 -30.60 20.78
CA VAL A 100 8.53 -29.60 21.81
C VAL A 100 10.04 -29.56 22.07
N HIS A 101 10.63 -28.38 21.94
CA HIS A 101 12.07 -28.16 22.07
C HIS A 101 12.44 -27.38 23.33
N GLY A 102 11.47 -26.68 23.93
CA GLY A 102 11.65 -25.94 25.16
C GLY A 102 10.35 -25.69 25.90
N ILE A 103 10.47 -25.14 27.10
CA ILE A 103 9.36 -24.65 27.92
C ILE A 103 9.50 -23.16 28.16
N GLU A 104 8.37 -22.50 28.29
CA GLU A 104 8.28 -21.13 28.79
C GLU A 104 7.62 -21.16 30.18
N LEU A 105 8.03 -20.22 31.03
CA LEU A 105 7.48 -20.04 32.37
C LEU A 105 7.56 -18.58 32.83
N ASP A 106 6.75 -18.25 33.81
CA ASP A 106 6.64 -16.90 34.38
C ASP A 106 7.18 -16.85 35.82
N VAL A 107 7.99 -15.85 36.15
CA VAL A 107 8.64 -15.75 37.47
C VAL A 107 8.34 -14.45 38.20
N TRP A 108 8.00 -14.59 39.49
CA TRP A 108 7.85 -13.50 40.46
C TRP A 108 8.68 -13.77 41.73
N LEU A 109 8.95 -12.74 42.53
CA LEU A 109 9.53 -12.94 43.86
C LEU A 109 8.44 -13.12 44.92
N SER A 110 8.66 -14.09 45.81
CA SER A 110 7.96 -14.21 47.09
C SER A 110 8.42 -13.14 48.09
N ARG A 111 7.77 -13.09 49.26
CA ARG A 111 8.10 -12.16 50.37
C ARG A 111 9.53 -12.32 50.86
N ASP A 112 10.00 -13.56 50.95
CA ASP A 112 11.35 -13.98 51.31
C ASP A 112 12.30 -14.06 50.12
N HIS A 113 11.94 -13.44 48.99
CA HIS A 113 12.80 -13.21 47.83
C HIS A 113 13.22 -14.48 47.07
N ILE A 114 12.46 -15.56 47.23
CA ILE A 114 12.62 -16.79 46.44
C ILE A 114 11.82 -16.65 45.14
N PRO A 115 12.41 -16.93 43.95
CA PRO A 115 11.70 -16.87 42.68
C PRO A 115 10.70 -18.02 42.54
N MET A 116 9.43 -17.66 42.40
CA MET A 116 8.30 -18.58 42.29
C MET A 116 7.72 -18.56 40.89
N VAL A 117 7.33 -19.73 40.39
CA VAL A 117 6.86 -19.89 39.01
C VAL A 117 5.33 -19.81 38.96
N ASN A 118 4.80 -18.70 38.46
CA ASN A 118 3.36 -18.46 38.28
C ASN A 118 3.12 -17.30 37.33
N HIS A 119 2.06 -17.37 36.51
CA HIS A 119 1.78 -16.30 35.56
C HIS A 119 1.32 -15.01 36.23
N ASP A 120 0.27 -15.11 37.05
CA ASP A 120 -0.38 -13.94 37.63
C ASP A 120 0.31 -13.50 38.92
N GLY A 121 0.47 -12.19 39.11
CA GLY A 121 0.94 -11.66 40.39
C GLY A 121 -0.09 -11.83 41.51
N TYR A 122 -1.39 -11.81 41.18
CA TYR A 122 -2.47 -12.12 42.11
C TYR A 122 -2.91 -13.57 41.94
N LEU A 123 -3.04 -14.28 43.05
CA LEU A 123 -3.13 -15.75 43.04
C LEU A 123 -4.56 -16.30 42.85
N GLU A 124 -5.57 -15.43 42.79
CA GLU A 124 -7.00 -15.79 42.79
C GLU A 124 -7.47 -16.56 41.56
N HIS A 125 -6.72 -16.50 40.44
CA HIS A 125 -7.04 -17.19 39.19
C HIS A 125 -6.39 -18.58 39.07
N THR A 126 -5.41 -18.87 39.92
CA THR A 126 -4.63 -20.12 39.90
C THR A 126 -4.87 -20.96 41.15
N PHE A 127 -4.99 -20.33 42.32
CA PHE A 127 -5.05 -21.00 43.62
C PHE A 127 -6.38 -20.76 44.33
N ALA A 128 -6.92 -21.83 44.90
CA ALA A 128 -8.17 -21.78 45.64
C ALA A 128 -8.02 -20.89 46.88
N GLU A 129 -9.02 -20.04 47.11
CA GLU A 129 -9.16 -19.27 48.36
C GLU A 129 -7.99 -18.30 48.65
N CYS A 130 -7.19 -17.92 47.64
CA CYS A 130 -6.05 -17.00 47.81
C CYS A 130 -6.14 -15.78 46.89
N SER A 131 -6.53 -14.62 47.43
CA SER A 131 -6.56 -13.33 46.70
C SER A 131 -5.32 -12.45 46.89
N GLN A 132 -4.33 -12.96 47.62
CA GLN A 132 -3.10 -12.23 47.92
C GLN A 132 -2.19 -12.12 46.70
N PHE A 133 -1.34 -11.11 46.70
CA PHE A 133 -0.28 -10.96 45.70
C PHE A 133 0.89 -11.86 46.06
N ILE A 134 1.54 -12.48 45.08
CA ILE A 134 2.58 -13.49 45.30
C ILE A 134 3.74 -12.99 46.19
N SER A 135 4.13 -11.71 46.06
CA SER A 135 5.20 -11.11 46.88
C SER A 135 4.80 -10.80 48.33
N SER A 136 3.56 -11.07 48.73
CA SER A 136 3.09 -10.94 50.12
C SER A 136 3.24 -12.22 50.96
N LEU A 137 3.47 -13.37 50.31
CA LEU A 137 3.60 -14.68 50.93
C LEU A 137 5.02 -15.22 50.82
N THR A 138 5.48 -16.02 51.79
CA THR A 138 6.77 -16.73 51.69
C THR A 138 6.68 -17.93 50.77
N CYS A 139 7.83 -18.47 50.33
CA CYS A 139 7.89 -19.72 49.59
C CYS A 139 7.13 -20.86 50.30
N ASP A 140 7.31 -21.02 51.61
CA ASP A 140 6.63 -22.05 52.41
C ASP A 140 5.11 -21.86 52.50
N GLU A 141 4.64 -20.61 52.54
CA GLU A 141 3.21 -20.29 52.51
C GLU A 141 2.62 -20.58 51.12
N LEU A 142 3.34 -20.22 50.05
CA LEU A 142 2.95 -20.45 48.66
C LEU A 142 2.86 -21.94 48.33
N LYS A 143 3.82 -22.75 48.80
CA LYS A 143 3.83 -24.22 48.59
C LYS A 143 2.66 -24.95 49.25
N LYS A 144 2.00 -24.33 50.23
CA LYS A 144 0.79 -24.90 50.89
C LYS A 144 -0.50 -24.61 50.13
N LEU A 145 -0.47 -23.72 49.14
CA LEU A 145 -1.64 -23.37 48.34
C LEU A 145 -2.07 -24.54 47.47
N LYS A 146 -3.38 -24.67 47.26
CA LYS A 146 -3.97 -25.68 46.39
C LYS A 146 -4.42 -25.03 45.09
N TYR A 147 -4.09 -25.65 43.96
CA TYR A 147 -4.59 -25.21 42.66
C TYR A 147 -6.13 -25.25 42.61
N LEU A 148 -6.73 -24.28 41.93
CA LEU A 148 -8.17 -24.25 41.67
C LEU A 148 -8.62 -25.47 40.86
N LYS A 149 -9.70 -26.13 41.30
CA LYS A 149 -10.38 -27.16 40.50
C LYS A 149 -11.25 -26.49 39.44
N LYS A 150 -10.89 -26.60 38.17
CA LYS A 150 -11.66 -26.01 37.06
C LYS A 150 -12.71 -26.97 36.46
N ASN A 151 -12.58 -28.30 36.62
CA ASN A 151 -13.52 -29.30 36.07
C ASN A 151 -14.02 -30.34 37.11
N LYS A 152 -15.20 -30.93 36.87
CA LYS A 152 -15.88 -31.96 37.72
C LYS A 152 -15.35 -33.40 37.57
N ARG A 153 -14.36 -33.66 36.71
CA ARG A 153 -13.86 -35.03 36.42
C ARG A 153 -12.69 -35.42 37.35
N ASP A 154 -12.56 -36.71 37.67
CA ASP A 154 -11.57 -37.32 38.61
C ASP A 154 -10.08 -37.22 38.19
N ILE A 155 -9.77 -36.56 37.07
CA ILE A 155 -8.40 -36.39 36.53
C ILE A 155 -7.50 -35.58 37.51
N TYR A 156 -8.10 -34.82 38.43
CA TYR A 156 -7.39 -34.01 39.42
C TYR A 156 -6.82 -34.79 40.62
N ASP A 157 -6.98 -36.11 40.70
CA ASP A 157 -6.38 -36.88 41.80
C ASP A 157 -4.85 -36.96 41.69
N HIS A 158 -4.27 -36.86 40.48
CA HIS A 158 -2.81 -36.71 40.27
C HIS A 158 -2.31 -35.27 40.54
N ILE A 159 -3.19 -34.27 40.46
CA ILE A 159 -2.88 -32.85 40.72
C ILE A 159 -2.83 -32.56 42.24
N ARG A 160 -3.39 -33.44 43.08
CA ARG A 160 -3.39 -33.28 44.56
C ARG A 160 -1.99 -33.17 45.18
N CYS A 161 -0.95 -33.60 44.46
CA CYS A 161 0.43 -33.62 44.93
C CYS A 161 1.31 -32.52 44.29
N GLU A 162 0.80 -31.73 43.34
CA GLU A 162 1.57 -30.64 42.72
C GLU A 162 1.46 -29.37 43.58
N THR A 163 2.60 -28.69 43.74
CA THR A 163 2.72 -27.40 44.42
C THR A 163 3.34 -26.40 43.46
N ILE A 164 3.10 -25.11 43.68
CA ILE A 164 3.81 -24.04 42.94
C ILE A 164 5.33 -24.24 43.05
N PRO A 165 6.06 -24.43 41.93
CA PRO A 165 7.48 -24.69 41.99
C PRO A 165 8.28 -23.40 42.15
N THR A 166 9.47 -23.51 42.74
CA THR A 166 10.50 -22.47 42.62
C THR A 166 11.17 -22.54 41.26
N LEU A 167 11.77 -21.45 40.81
CA LEU A 167 12.56 -21.45 39.57
C LEU A 167 13.71 -22.48 39.63
N GLU A 168 14.34 -22.63 40.79
CA GLU A 168 15.43 -23.58 41.00
C GLU A 168 14.96 -25.04 40.89
N GLU A 169 13.77 -25.37 41.40
CA GLU A 169 13.17 -26.71 41.23
C GLU A 169 12.93 -27.04 39.76
N VAL A 170 12.48 -26.06 38.94
CA VAL A 170 12.33 -26.25 37.49
C VAL A 170 13.68 -26.38 36.79
N ILE A 171 14.69 -25.61 37.20
CA ILE A 171 16.06 -25.72 36.68
C ILE A 171 16.63 -27.13 36.93
N LEU A 172 16.48 -27.65 38.15
CA LEU A 172 16.91 -29.01 38.51
C LEU A 172 16.16 -30.08 37.74
N PHE A 173 14.85 -29.89 37.50
CA PHE A 173 14.07 -30.76 36.63
C PHE A 173 14.60 -30.77 35.19
N LEU A 174 15.02 -29.61 34.67
CA LEU A 174 15.48 -29.46 33.29
C LEU A 174 16.87 -30.02 33.03
N GLU A 175 17.75 -30.06 34.04
CA GLU A 175 19.13 -30.51 33.92
C GLU A 175 19.28 -31.85 33.15
N PRO A 176 18.57 -32.94 33.52
CA PRO A 176 18.64 -34.21 32.79
C PRO A 176 17.89 -34.23 31.44
N THR A 177 17.09 -33.20 31.12
CA THR A 177 16.33 -33.13 29.86
C THR A 177 17.16 -32.46 28.75
N LYS A 178 16.61 -32.40 27.53
CA LYS A 178 17.19 -31.62 26.42
C LYS A 178 16.46 -30.30 26.15
N LEU A 179 15.42 -29.98 26.94
CA LEU A 179 14.57 -28.82 26.71
C LEU A 179 15.34 -27.51 26.90
N LYS A 180 15.03 -26.52 26.07
CA LYS A 180 15.39 -25.12 26.30
C LYS A 180 14.41 -24.47 27.30
N LEU A 181 14.81 -23.37 27.91
CA LEU A 181 14.04 -22.65 28.93
C LEU A 181 13.92 -21.16 28.59
N MET A 182 12.69 -20.69 28.41
CA MET A 182 12.38 -19.27 28.39
C MET A 182 11.87 -18.85 29.76
N ILE A 183 12.57 -17.91 30.41
CA ILE A 183 12.21 -17.38 31.73
C ILE A 183 11.58 -16.00 31.55
N GLU A 184 10.25 -15.88 31.60
CA GLU A 184 9.58 -14.58 31.60
C GLU A 184 9.67 -13.93 33.00
N ILE A 185 10.36 -12.78 33.07
CA ILE A 185 10.51 -11.98 34.28
C ILE A 185 9.34 -11.01 34.41
N LYS A 186 8.38 -11.34 35.27
CA LYS A 186 7.21 -10.50 35.56
C LYS A 186 7.44 -9.48 36.68
N GLU A 187 8.50 -9.63 37.47
CA GLU A 187 8.80 -8.77 38.61
C GLU A 187 8.83 -7.27 38.23
N ILE A 188 8.03 -6.46 38.95
CA ILE A 188 7.85 -5.03 38.68
C ILE A 188 8.47 -4.12 39.73
N HIS A 189 8.60 -4.56 40.98
CA HIS A 189 9.06 -3.74 42.11
C HIS A 189 10.53 -3.97 42.40
N LYS A 190 10.97 -5.24 42.45
CA LYS A 190 12.31 -5.65 42.89
C LYS A 190 13.23 -6.06 41.73
N LYS A 191 13.21 -5.30 40.64
CA LYS A 191 13.88 -5.63 39.36
C LYS A 191 15.38 -5.92 39.46
N ARG A 192 16.12 -5.09 40.21
CA ARG A 192 17.58 -5.25 40.41
C ARG A 192 17.91 -6.49 41.24
N GLU A 193 17.03 -6.84 42.15
CA GLU A 193 17.21 -7.99 43.02
C GLU A 193 16.91 -9.29 42.27
N MET A 194 15.82 -9.32 41.50
CA MET A 194 15.57 -10.39 40.54
C MET A 194 16.76 -10.60 39.60
N ALA A 195 17.37 -9.54 39.08
CA ALA A 195 18.57 -9.64 38.24
C ALA A 195 19.76 -10.31 38.95
N LYS A 196 19.98 -10.03 40.25
CA LYS A 196 21.04 -10.68 41.04
C LYS A 196 20.75 -12.17 41.23
N ILE A 197 19.52 -12.51 41.58
CA ILE A 197 19.12 -13.91 41.78
C ILE A 197 19.26 -14.71 40.47
N ILE A 198 18.85 -14.12 39.33
CA ILE A 198 19.06 -14.73 38.01
C ILE A 198 20.55 -14.92 37.71
N ASP A 199 21.41 -13.94 37.97
CA ASP A 199 22.87 -14.10 37.81
C ASP A 199 23.43 -15.23 38.68
N GLU A 200 23.03 -15.29 39.95
CA GLU A 200 23.43 -16.34 40.89
C GLU A 200 22.99 -17.74 40.40
N LEU A 201 21.76 -17.88 39.91
CA LEU A 201 21.26 -19.15 39.34
C LEU A 201 22.04 -19.56 38.09
N PHE A 202 22.31 -18.63 37.16
CA PHE A 202 23.10 -18.93 35.96
C PHE A 202 24.55 -19.30 36.29
N ARG A 203 25.15 -18.70 37.33
CA ARG A 203 26.49 -19.08 37.83
C ARG A 203 26.49 -20.45 38.50
N LYS A 204 25.44 -20.74 39.28
CA LYS A 204 25.27 -22.02 39.99
C LYS A 204 25.00 -23.17 39.02
N TYR A 205 24.28 -22.91 37.93
CA TYR A 205 23.91 -23.89 36.91
C TYR A 205 24.38 -23.45 35.50
N PRO A 206 25.67 -23.63 35.15
CA PRO A 206 26.25 -23.08 33.93
C PRO A 206 25.61 -23.55 32.62
N PHE A 207 24.93 -24.71 32.59
CA PHE A 207 24.23 -25.17 31.39
C PHE A 207 23.14 -24.19 30.92
N LEU A 208 22.66 -23.31 31.81
CA LEU A 208 21.67 -22.29 31.49
C LEU A 208 22.18 -21.28 30.47
N TYR A 209 23.49 -21.00 30.40
CA TYR A 209 24.04 -20.10 29.37
C TYR A 209 23.82 -20.61 27.94
N GLU A 210 23.61 -21.93 27.77
CA GLU A 210 23.38 -22.58 26.47
C GLU A 210 21.91 -23.04 26.30
N ARG A 211 21.13 -23.08 27.37
CA ARG A 211 19.78 -23.66 27.33
C ARG A 211 18.70 -22.68 27.71
N ALA A 212 19.02 -21.53 28.28
CA ALA A 212 18.03 -20.59 28.78
C ALA A 212 18.22 -19.16 28.26
N TYR A 213 17.12 -18.43 28.18
CA TYR A 213 17.13 -16.98 28.02
C TYR A 213 16.05 -16.33 28.88
N CYS A 214 16.31 -15.09 29.30
CA CYS A 214 15.36 -14.30 30.09
C CYS A 214 14.55 -13.37 29.18
N ALA A 215 13.23 -13.40 29.31
CA ALA A 215 12.32 -12.56 28.56
C ALA A 215 11.59 -11.58 29.50
N ALA A 216 11.22 -10.39 29.03
CA ALA A 216 10.40 -9.46 29.84
C ALA A 216 9.69 -8.41 28.99
N PHE A 217 8.46 -8.04 29.39
CA PHE A 217 7.75 -6.87 28.83
C PHE A 217 8.34 -5.55 29.28
N HIS A 218 8.87 -5.49 30.50
CA HIS A 218 9.45 -4.27 31.03
C HIS A 218 10.94 -4.20 30.65
N PRO A 219 11.37 -3.31 29.74
CA PRO A 219 12.72 -3.32 29.18
C PRO A 219 13.81 -3.15 30.24
N TYR A 220 13.52 -2.44 31.33
CA TYR A 220 14.44 -2.28 32.46
C TYR A 220 14.81 -3.59 33.19
N ASN A 221 13.96 -4.64 33.15
CA ASN A 221 14.32 -5.96 33.70
C ASN A 221 15.51 -6.55 32.93
N LEU A 222 15.40 -6.55 31.60
CA LEU A 222 16.46 -7.04 30.70
C LEU A 222 17.73 -6.20 30.85
N TYR A 223 17.57 -4.88 30.92
CA TYR A 223 18.69 -3.96 31.13
C TYR A 223 19.46 -4.28 32.44
N CYS A 224 18.77 -4.54 33.54
CA CYS A 224 19.41 -4.90 34.82
C CYS A 224 20.15 -6.24 34.73
N ILE A 225 19.55 -7.25 34.09
CA ILE A 225 20.16 -8.57 33.91
C ILE A 225 21.41 -8.47 33.04
N ARG A 226 21.29 -7.86 31.85
CA ARG A 226 22.39 -7.70 30.89
C ARG A 226 23.55 -6.87 31.44
N ARG A 227 23.23 -5.79 32.17
CA ARG A 227 24.26 -4.94 32.79
C ARG A 227 25.02 -5.67 33.89
N LEU A 228 24.36 -6.58 34.61
CA LEU A 228 25.00 -7.38 35.65
C LEU A 228 25.81 -8.55 35.07
N ASN A 229 25.27 -9.25 34.07
CA ASN A 229 25.93 -10.37 33.41
C ASN A 229 25.65 -10.39 31.90
N SER A 230 26.66 -10.02 31.12
CA SER A 230 26.60 -9.94 29.65
C SER A 230 26.68 -11.30 28.94
N ARG A 231 26.74 -12.43 29.66
CA ARG A 231 26.63 -13.78 29.06
C ARG A 231 25.20 -14.30 29.01
N ILE A 232 24.30 -13.74 29.81
CA ILE A 232 22.89 -14.17 29.86
C ILE A 232 22.18 -13.67 28.61
N THR A 233 21.63 -14.61 27.84
CA THR A 233 20.81 -14.31 26.67
C THR A 233 19.48 -13.68 27.10
N THR A 234 19.06 -12.62 26.42
CA THR A 234 17.80 -11.93 26.73
C THR A 234 16.92 -11.70 25.52
N ALA A 235 15.61 -11.72 25.76
CA ALA A 235 14.57 -11.52 24.76
C ALA A 235 13.60 -10.41 25.18
N TYR A 236 13.32 -9.46 24.30
CA TYR A 236 12.33 -8.43 24.61
C TYR A 236 10.94 -8.85 24.17
N LEU A 237 10.02 -8.97 25.13
CA LEU A 237 8.59 -9.23 24.87
C LEU A 237 7.88 -7.91 24.63
N PHE A 238 7.16 -7.79 23.52
CA PHE A 238 6.36 -6.60 23.28
C PHE A 238 5.13 -6.87 22.41
N VAL A 239 4.14 -6.01 22.60
CA VAL A 239 2.92 -5.92 21.80
C VAL A 239 2.73 -4.50 21.31
N PRO A 240 2.18 -4.31 20.11
CA PRO A 240 1.68 -3.02 19.70
C PRO A 240 0.56 -2.50 20.59
N ASN A 241 0.69 -1.23 21.00
CA ASN A 241 -0.23 -0.57 21.93
C ASN A 241 -0.28 -1.25 23.31
N ILE A 242 0.86 -1.35 24.00
CA ILE A 242 1.00 -1.90 25.35
C ILE A 242 -0.01 -1.30 26.35
N THR A 243 -0.42 -0.04 26.18
CA THR A 243 -1.41 0.60 27.06
C THR A 243 -2.80 -0.01 26.90
N LYS A 244 -3.19 -0.43 25.69
CA LYS A 244 -4.44 -1.16 25.44
C LYS A 244 -4.39 -2.53 26.10
N PHE A 245 -3.26 -3.22 26.00
CA PHE A 245 -3.02 -4.48 26.68
C PHE A 245 -3.11 -4.34 28.21
N ILE A 246 -2.49 -3.29 28.76
CA ILE A 246 -2.55 -2.96 30.20
C ILE A 246 -4.01 -2.72 30.65
N VAL A 247 -4.79 -1.95 29.88
CA VAL A 247 -6.22 -1.72 30.17
C VAL A 247 -7.03 -3.01 30.09
N TYR A 248 -6.78 -3.84 29.08
CA TYR A 248 -7.44 -5.15 28.93
C TYR A 248 -7.16 -6.07 30.13
N MET A 249 -5.89 -6.21 30.53
CA MET A 249 -5.49 -7.02 31.67
C MET A 249 -6.05 -6.50 33.00
N ALA A 250 -6.08 -5.18 33.19
CA ALA A 250 -6.69 -4.55 34.37
C ALA A 250 -8.19 -4.85 34.49
N ASN A 251 -8.91 -4.87 33.37
CA ASN A 251 -10.33 -5.21 33.34
C ASN A 251 -10.57 -6.70 33.64
N GLN A 252 -9.73 -7.60 33.10
CA GLN A 252 -9.85 -9.04 33.37
C GLN A 252 -9.59 -9.40 34.84
N THR A 253 -8.64 -8.70 35.47
CA THR A 253 -8.29 -8.87 36.89
C THR A 253 -9.18 -8.06 37.84
N ARG A 254 -10.27 -7.44 37.34
CA ARG A 254 -11.22 -6.59 38.10
C ARG A 254 -10.55 -5.50 38.94
N ARG A 255 -9.41 -4.97 38.48
CA ARG A 255 -8.63 -3.94 39.18
C ARG A 255 -8.52 -2.70 38.30
N PRO A 256 -9.42 -1.72 38.44
CA PRO A 256 -9.49 -0.58 37.54
C PRO A 256 -8.22 0.28 37.65
N LEU A 257 -7.66 0.66 36.51
CA LEU A 257 -6.58 1.64 36.43
C LEU A 257 -7.11 3.04 36.78
N SER A 258 -6.19 3.96 37.09
CA SER A 258 -6.58 5.34 37.35
C SER A 258 -7.33 5.92 36.15
N LYS A 259 -8.44 6.62 36.41
CA LYS A 259 -9.23 7.30 35.38
C LYS A 259 -8.37 8.24 34.52
N TYR A 260 -7.41 8.91 35.17
CA TYR A 260 -6.40 9.74 34.50
C TYR A 260 -5.58 8.99 33.46
N PHE A 261 -5.09 7.77 33.76
CA PHE A 261 -4.34 6.97 32.80
C PHE A 261 -5.20 6.53 31.60
N ILE A 262 -6.46 6.13 31.87
CA ILE A 262 -7.39 5.67 30.83
C ILE A 262 -7.76 6.80 29.86
N GLU A 263 -8.01 8.00 30.38
CA GLU A 263 -8.46 9.15 29.58
C GLU A 263 -7.31 9.92 28.91
N ASN A 264 -6.09 9.86 29.46
CA ASN A 264 -4.96 10.62 28.94
C ASN A 264 -4.34 9.95 27.70
N VAL A 265 -4.79 10.37 26.51
CA VAL A 265 -4.32 9.87 25.20
C VAL A 265 -2.83 10.16 24.99
N ILE A 266 -2.33 11.33 25.40
CA ILE A 266 -0.92 11.72 25.19
C ILE A 266 0.01 10.83 26.00
N LEU A 267 -0.30 10.63 27.29
CA LEU A 267 0.48 9.76 28.17
C LEU A 267 0.54 8.33 27.60
N ARG A 268 -0.60 7.81 27.11
CA ARG A 268 -0.64 6.48 26.50
C ARG A 268 0.18 6.41 25.21
N TRP A 269 0.05 7.41 24.33
CA TRP A 269 0.86 7.49 23.11
C TRP A 269 2.36 7.53 23.41
N ILE A 270 2.79 8.27 24.44
CA ILE A 270 4.21 8.31 24.86
C ILE A 270 4.66 6.91 25.31
N ILE A 271 3.87 6.23 26.14
CA ILE A 271 4.19 4.89 26.65
C ILE A 271 4.26 3.89 25.49
N ASP A 272 3.23 3.85 24.65
CA ASP A 272 3.16 2.96 23.49
C ASP A 272 4.34 3.18 22.54
N SER A 273 4.63 4.44 22.19
CA SER A 273 5.77 4.78 21.34
C SER A 273 7.10 4.36 21.95
N THR A 274 7.27 4.55 23.27
CA THR A 274 8.50 4.19 23.98
C THR A 274 8.71 2.68 24.00
N PHE A 275 7.69 1.91 24.38
CA PHE A 275 7.78 0.45 24.43
C PHE A 275 7.92 -0.16 23.03
N MET A 276 7.30 0.43 22.01
CA MET A 276 7.48 0.05 20.62
C MET A 276 8.90 0.29 20.14
N TRP A 277 9.49 1.44 20.51
CA TRP A 277 10.86 1.77 20.11
C TRP A 277 11.86 0.73 20.62
N PHE A 278 11.70 0.24 21.85
CA PHE A 278 12.52 -0.86 22.39
C PHE A 278 12.40 -2.17 21.59
N GLY A 279 11.29 -2.37 20.89
CA GLY A 279 11.09 -3.50 19.98
C GLY A 279 11.85 -3.35 18.66
N THR A 280 12.22 -2.15 18.25
CA THR A 280 12.98 -1.94 17.00
C THR A 280 14.41 -2.49 17.12
N PRO A 281 15.11 -2.78 15.99
CA PRO A 281 16.50 -3.24 16.06
C PRO A 281 17.43 -2.32 16.87
N ASN A 282 17.23 -1.01 16.82
CA ASN A 282 18.01 -0.05 17.60
C ASN A 282 17.67 -0.10 19.09
N GLY A 283 16.39 -0.25 19.43
CA GLY A 283 15.95 -0.43 20.81
C GLY A 283 16.51 -1.71 21.44
N LEU A 284 16.51 -2.81 20.68
CA LEU A 284 17.09 -4.09 21.13
C LEU A 284 18.61 -3.99 21.29
N LYS A 285 19.30 -3.30 20.37
CA LYS A 285 20.74 -2.98 20.52
C LYS A 285 21.02 -2.18 21.79
N PHE A 286 20.19 -1.16 22.08
CA PHE A 286 20.32 -0.38 23.31
C PHE A 286 20.21 -1.25 24.56
N LEU A 287 19.26 -2.18 24.59
CA LEU A 287 19.09 -3.13 25.70
C LEU A 287 20.17 -4.21 25.76
N GLY A 288 20.94 -4.40 24.69
CA GLY A 288 21.79 -5.57 24.51
C GLY A 288 20.98 -6.87 24.44
N ALA A 289 19.74 -6.80 23.94
CA ALA A 289 18.86 -7.95 23.77
C ALA A 289 19.20 -8.71 22.48
N ASP A 290 19.08 -10.03 22.56
CA ASP A 290 19.50 -10.96 21.51
C ASP A 290 18.31 -11.47 20.68
N LEU A 291 17.14 -11.56 21.32
CA LEU A 291 15.89 -12.05 20.72
C LEU A 291 14.79 -10.98 20.79
N ALA A 292 13.88 -11.01 19.82
CA ALA A 292 12.63 -10.26 19.82
C ALA A 292 11.46 -11.23 19.96
N CYS A 293 10.70 -11.13 21.06
CA CYS A 293 9.50 -11.92 21.29
C CYS A 293 8.26 -11.10 20.95
N ILE A 294 7.66 -11.37 19.79
CA ILE A 294 6.61 -10.52 19.19
C ILE A 294 5.29 -11.28 19.16
N GLU A 295 4.21 -10.57 19.48
CA GLU A 295 2.88 -11.13 19.25
C GLU A 295 2.67 -11.42 17.75
N HIS A 296 2.30 -12.67 17.45
CA HIS A 296 2.37 -13.22 16.09
C HIS A 296 1.56 -12.45 15.05
N HIS A 297 0.46 -11.80 15.44
CA HIS A 297 -0.37 -10.94 14.57
C HIS A 297 0.37 -9.74 13.97
N TYR A 298 1.51 -9.35 14.53
CA TYR A 298 2.25 -8.15 14.13
C TYR A 298 3.55 -8.44 13.39
N ILE A 299 3.81 -9.72 13.10
CA ILE A 299 4.96 -10.14 12.33
C ILE A 299 4.69 -9.89 10.84
N SER A 300 5.60 -9.18 10.17
CA SER A 300 5.59 -8.97 8.72
C SER A 300 6.95 -9.37 8.14
N GLN A 301 6.99 -9.70 6.84
CA GLN A 301 8.25 -10.08 6.18
C GLN A 301 9.29 -8.96 6.26
N ASP A 302 8.90 -7.70 6.05
CA ASP A 302 9.78 -6.53 6.19
C ASP A 302 10.40 -6.40 7.58
N LEU A 303 9.62 -6.72 8.62
CA LEU A 303 10.09 -6.70 10.00
C LEU A 303 11.07 -7.83 10.27
N LEU A 304 10.77 -9.04 9.77
CA LEU A 304 11.68 -10.19 9.85
C LEU A 304 13.01 -9.91 9.13
N ASP A 305 12.98 -9.28 7.96
CA ASP A 305 14.17 -8.95 7.20
C ASP A 305 15.05 -7.92 7.92
N LYS A 306 14.43 -6.93 8.60
CA LYS A 306 15.15 -5.97 9.45
C LYS A 306 15.83 -6.64 10.64
N TYR A 307 15.16 -7.57 11.31
CA TYR A 307 15.76 -8.32 12.41
C TYR A 307 16.86 -9.27 11.94
N LYS A 308 16.64 -9.96 10.81
CA LYS A 308 17.61 -10.87 10.20
C LYS A 308 18.90 -10.16 9.80
N LYS A 309 18.79 -8.97 9.19
CA LYS A 309 19.95 -8.11 8.86
C LYS A 309 20.78 -7.79 10.11
N GLU A 310 20.11 -7.67 11.23
CA GLU A 310 20.70 -7.33 12.51
C GLU A 310 20.97 -8.55 13.38
N GLN A 311 20.92 -9.78 12.84
CA GLN A 311 21.19 -11.03 13.56
C GLN A 311 20.36 -11.18 14.85
N ILE A 312 19.10 -10.76 14.81
CA ILE A 312 18.15 -10.92 15.91
C ILE A 312 17.24 -12.09 15.59
N ILE A 313 17.12 -13.04 16.51
CA ILE A 313 16.17 -14.15 16.40
C ILE A 313 14.79 -13.67 16.84
N VAL A 314 13.76 -14.05 16.07
CA VAL A 314 12.37 -13.70 16.36
C VAL A 314 11.65 -14.91 16.94
N CYS A 315 10.98 -14.70 18.08
CA CYS A 315 10.13 -15.68 18.73
C CYS A 315 8.68 -15.16 18.69
N ALA A 316 7.79 -15.87 18.01
CA ALA A 316 6.38 -15.49 17.89
C ALA A 316 5.56 -16.08 19.05
N TRP A 317 4.64 -15.30 19.62
CA TRP A 317 3.76 -15.76 20.72
C TRP A 317 2.35 -15.14 20.61
N ASN A 318 1.30 -15.66 21.23
CA ASN A 318 1.02 -17.08 21.44
C ASN A 318 0.33 -17.61 20.16
N VAL A 319 1.05 -18.39 19.36
CA VAL A 319 0.52 -18.98 18.12
C VAL A 319 -0.31 -20.20 18.49
N ASN A 320 -1.56 -19.96 18.86
CA ASN A 320 -2.40 -20.99 19.44
C ASN A 320 -3.42 -21.53 18.42
N GLU A 321 -4.14 -20.69 17.69
CA GLU A 321 -5.10 -21.13 16.69
C GLU A 321 -4.66 -20.64 15.30
N SER A 322 -4.87 -21.47 14.27
CA SER A 322 -4.66 -21.11 12.86
C SER A 322 -5.60 -20.01 12.34
N GLU A 323 -6.40 -19.36 13.20
CA GLU A 323 -7.67 -18.76 12.76
C GLU A 323 -8.11 -17.43 13.41
N GLN A 324 -7.34 -16.77 14.29
CA GLN A 324 -7.74 -15.44 14.81
C GLN A 324 -7.06 -14.24 14.13
N CYS A 325 -6.92 -14.34 12.81
CA CYS A 325 -6.86 -13.19 11.90
C CYS A 325 -7.88 -13.38 10.77
N GLN A 326 -9.03 -14.02 11.05
CA GLN A 326 -9.89 -14.60 10.02
C GLN A 326 -10.32 -13.62 8.94
N CYS A 327 -11.01 -12.50 9.19
CA CYS A 327 -11.53 -11.71 8.06
C CYS A 327 -10.44 -10.97 7.25
N GLU A 328 -9.50 -10.29 7.91
CA GLU A 328 -8.47 -9.53 7.18
C GLU A 328 -7.36 -10.44 6.65
N SER A 329 -6.94 -11.48 7.38
CA SER A 329 -6.04 -12.48 6.77
C SER A 329 -6.75 -13.37 5.76
N PHE A 330 -8.01 -13.75 5.93
CA PHE A 330 -8.77 -14.41 4.85
C PHE A 330 -8.87 -13.48 3.65
N PHE A 331 -9.15 -12.20 3.85
CA PHE A 331 -9.20 -11.23 2.76
C PHE A 331 -7.83 -11.07 2.09
N PHE A 332 -6.74 -11.00 2.86
CA PHE A 332 -5.37 -11.02 2.34
C PHE A 332 -5.04 -12.31 1.59
N PHE A 333 -5.33 -13.49 2.15
CA PHE A 333 -5.11 -14.77 1.48
C PHE A 333 -6.00 -14.91 0.24
N PHE A 334 -7.22 -14.38 0.30
CA PHE A 334 -8.15 -14.31 -0.83
C PHE A 334 -7.59 -13.40 -1.93
N THR A 335 -7.11 -12.19 -1.62
CA THR A 335 -6.53 -11.29 -2.63
C THR A 335 -5.22 -11.83 -3.19
N VAL A 336 -4.38 -12.49 -2.38
CA VAL A 336 -3.18 -13.19 -2.83
C VAL A 336 -3.53 -14.34 -3.78
N GLU A 337 -4.48 -15.19 -3.40
CA GLU A 337 -4.91 -16.30 -4.24
C GLU A 337 -5.64 -15.82 -5.49
N GLU A 338 -6.47 -14.77 -5.39
CA GLU A 338 -7.14 -14.15 -6.51
C GLU A 338 -6.13 -13.55 -7.49
N ALA A 339 -5.12 -12.81 -7.02
CA ALA A 339 -4.05 -12.31 -7.88
C ALA A 339 -3.33 -13.46 -8.63
N ARG A 340 -3.05 -14.57 -7.94
CA ARG A 340 -2.46 -15.78 -8.54
C ARG A 340 -3.37 -16.40 -9.60
N LEU A 341 -4.69 -16.42 -9.38
CA LEU A 341 -5.67 -16.93 -10.33
C LEU A 341 -5.83 -15.99 -11.53
N LEU A 342 -5.86 -14.68 -11.30
CA LEU A 342 -5.92 -13.65 -12.32
C LEU A 342 -4.69 -13.67 -13.23
N ASP A 343 -3.50 -13.90 -12.68
CA ASP A 343 -2.25 -14.08 -13.44
C ASP A 343 -2.30 -15.28 -14.38
N LYS A 344 -2.99 -16.36 -13.97
CA LYS A 344 -3.15 -17.58 -14.77
C LYS A 344 -4.31 -17.53 -15.77
N ARG A 345 -5.17 -16.51 -15.67
CA ARG A 345 -6.36 -16.40 -16.53
C ARG A 345 -5.93 -16.15 -17.98
N PRO A 346 -6.54 -16.84 -18.97
CA PRO A 346 -6.22 -16.57 -20.37
C PRO A 346 -6.55 -15.12 -20.73
N LEU A 347 -5.70 -14.53 -21.58
CA LEU A 347 -5.93 -13.19 -22.09
C LEU A 347 -7.22 -13.16 -22.92
N PRO A 348 -7.99 -12.06 -22.85
CA PRO A 348 -9.19 -11.91 -23.66
C PRO A 348 -8.85 -11.93 -25.15
N LYS A 349 -9.80 -12.41 -25.96
CA LYS A 349 -9.67 -12.38 -27.42
C LYS A 349 -9.59 -10.91 -27.88
N GLN A 350 -8.60 -10.61 -28.71
CA GLN A 350 -8.43 -9.26 -29.25
C GLN A 350 -9.43 -8.98 -30.38
N PRO A 351 -9.78 -7.70 -30.59
CA PRO A 351 -10.37 -7.28 -31.84
C PRO A 351 -9.40 -7.55 -33.01
N PRO A 352 -9.90 -7.65 -34.25
CA PRO A 352 -9.03 -7.72 -35.41
C PRO A 352 -8.20 -6.44 -35.54
N LEU A 353 -6.96 -6.57 -36.03
CA LEU A 353 -6.14 -5.42 -36.37
C LEU A 353 -6.81 -4.64 -37.52
N PRO A 354 -6.72 -3.29 -37.52
CA PRO A 354 -7.09 -2.49 -38.67
C PRO A 354 -6.31 -2.92 -39.93
N ASP A 355 -6.95 -2.88 -41.10
CA ASP A 355 -6.33 -3.28 -42.38
C ASP A 355 -5.08 -2.46 -42.72
N ASP A 356 -5.02 -1.21 -42.26
CA ASP A 356 -3.92 -0.26 -42.44
C ASP A 356 -3.06 -0.06 -41.18
N TYR A 357 -3.13 -1.00 -40.23
CA TYR A 357 -2.42 -0.89 -38.95
C TYR A 357 -0.93 -0.60 -39.13
N ASP A 358 -0.27 -1.27 -40.07
CA ASP A 358 1.16 -1.07 -40.36
C ASP A 358 1.51 0.38 -40.66
N ILE A 359 0.66 1.02 -41.46
CA ILE A 359 0.85 2.38 -41.96
C ILE A 359 0.51 3.34 -40.84
N LYS A 360 -0.70 3.23 -40.28
CA LYS A 360 -1.17 4.15 -39.23
C LYS A 360 -0.31 4.10 -37.97
N PHE A 361 0.10 2.91 -37.52
CA PHE A 361 0.85 2.81 -36.27
C PHE A 361 2.27 3.34 -36.42
N ILE A 362 3.03 2.81 -37.39
CA ILE A 362 4.46 3.17 -37.55
C ILE A 362 4.59 4.61 -38.04
N ASP A 363 3.85 5.01 -39.07
CA ASP A 363 4.04 6.33 -39.66
C ASP A 363 3.60 7.42 -38.69
N ASN A 364 2.46 7.28 -38.01
CA ASN A 364 2.00 8.30 -37.06
C ASN A 364 2.92 8.37 -35.84
N LEU A 365 3.44 7.23 -35.34
CA LEU A 365 4.43 7.24 -34.29
C LEU A 365 5.69 7.99 -34.73
N LEU A 366 6.24 7.68 -35.91
CA LEU A 366 7.43 8.36 -36.41
C LEU A 366 7.18 9.84 -36.69
N ASN A 367 6.01 10.22 -37.23
CA ASN A 367 5.61 11.60 -37.45
C ASN A 367 5.52 12.38 -36.13
N ALA A 368 5.12 11.74 -35.03
CA ALA A 368 5.06 12.39 -33.72
C ALA A 368 6.45 12.78 -33.19
N TYR A 369 7.49 12.01 -33.53
CA TYR A 369 8.88 12.29 -33.16
C TYR A 369 9.63 13.14 -34.20
N GLU A 370 9.07 13.32 -35.39
CA GLU A 370 9.66 14.12 -36.46
C GLU A 370 9.84 15.58 -36.00
N GLU A 371 11.09 16.05 -36.07
CA GLU A 371 11.52 17.36 -35.57
C GLU A 371 11.23 17.60 -34.08
N SER A 372 11.04 16.53 -33.30
CA SER A 372 10.99 16.63 -31.84
C SER A 372 12.41 16.66 -31.27
N LYS A 373 12.56 17.18 -30.04
CA LYS A 373 13.86 17.14 -29.33
C LYS A 373 14.22 15.73 -28.86
N ASP A 374 13.25 14.84 -28.78
CA ASP A 374 13.41 13.47 -28.30
C ASP A 374 13.68 12.53 -29.47
N ASP A 375 14.61 11.59 -29.29
CA ASP A 375 14.82 10.51 -30.24
C ASP A 375 13.65 9.52 -30.16
N PHE A 376 13.09 9.04 -31.29
CA PHE A 376 12.05 8.02 -31.24
C PHE A 376 12.54 6.74 -30.54
N ARG A 377 13.85 6.48 -30.48
CA ARG A 377 14.42 5.36 -29.72
C ARG A 377 14.11 5.46 -28.22
N VAL A 378 13.85 6.67 -27.70
CA VAL A 378 13.25 6.92 -26.37
C VAL A 378 11.94 6.14 -26.22
N CYS A 379 11.12 6.08 -27.27
CA CYS A 379 9.87 5.32 -27.28
C CYS A 379 10.10 3.84 -26.94
N PHE A 380 11.24 3.27 -27.31
CA PHE A 380 11.55 1.84 -27.08
C PHE A 380 12.28 1.61 -25.77
N ALA A 381 13.19 2.49 -25.36
CA ALA A 381 14.04 2.22 -24.20
C ALA A 381 13.27 1.95 -22.91
N GLY A 382 12.21 2.71 -22.61
CA GLY A 382 11.42 2.48 -21.41
C GLY A 382 10.61 1.18 -21.41
N TRP A 383 10.56 0.45 -22.53
CA TRP A 383 10.01 -0.91 -22.59
C TRP A 383 11.01 -1.98 -22.18
N PHE A 384 12.28 -1.65 -21.93
CA PHE A 384 13.30 -2.60 -21.53
C PHE A 384 13.93 -2.21 -20.20
N GLU A 385 13.93 -3.13 -19.24
CA GLU A 385 14.69 -3.00 -18.00
C GLU A 385 16.20 -3.19 -18.26
N GLY A 386 17.03 -2.50 -17.48
CA GLY A 386 18.49 -2.55 -17.61
C GLY A 386 19.08 -1.55 -18.63
N ILE A 387 18.26 -0.62 -19.13
CA ILE A 387 18.68 0.46 -20.04
C ILE A 387 18.55 1.80 -19.33
N GLU A 388 19.64 2.56 -19.25
CA GLU A 388 19.56 3.98 -18.92
C GLU A 388 19.11 4.77 -20.17
N ASN A 389 18.38 5.88 -19.99
CA ASN A 389 17.78 6.69 -21.06
C ASN A 389 18.77 7.20 -22.15
N SER A 390 20.06 6.92 -22.07
CA SER A 390 21.09 7.23 -23.07
C SER A 390 21.69 6.01 -23.79
N SER A 391 21.33 4.78 -23.41
CA SER A 391 22.00 3.54 -23.83
C SER A 391 21.22 2.72 -24.87
N TYR A 392 20.64 3.39 -25.88
CA TYR A 392 19.85 2.76 -26.95
C TYR A 392 20.61 1.70 -27.75
N ASP A 393 21.96 1.76 -27.77
CA ASP A 393 22.83 0.80 -28.45
C ASP A 393 22.77 -0.62 -27.86
N LEU A 394 22.11 -0.77 -26.71
CA LEU A 394 21.83 -2.07 -26.09
C LEU A 394 20.58 -2.75 -26.64
N ILE A 395 19.73 -2.06 -27.40
CA ILE A 395 18.52 -2.63 -27.99
C ILE A 395 18.87 -3.27 -29.33
N TYR A 396 18.85 -4.60 -29.41
CA TYR A 396 19.20 -5.32 -30.63
C TYR A 396 17.96 -5.61 -31.49
N GLU A 397 18.17 -6.07 -32.71
CA GLU A 397 17.10 -6.34 -33.68
C GLU A 397 15.99 -7.24 -33.10
N GLU A 398 16.34 -8.35 -32.45
CA GLU A 398 15.34 -9.27 -31.90
C GLU A 398 14.60 -8.69 -30.69
N ASN A 399 15.21 -7.76 -29.93
CA ASN A 399 14.51 -7.04 -28.87
C ASN A 399 13.41 -6.13 -29.46
N ILE A 400 13.69 -5.43 -30.57
CA ILE A 400 12.70 -4.59 -31.28
C ILE A 400 11.57 -5.46 -31.85
N LEU A 401 11.91 -6.59 -32.47
CA LEU A 401 10.92 -7.54 -32.97
C LEU A 401 10.02 -8.07 -31.83
N GLN A 402 10.59 -8.31 -30.65
CA GLN A 402 9.82 -8.71 -29.47
C GLN A 402 8.84 -7.62 -29.02
N TYR A 403 9.28 -6.36 -28.98
CA TYR A 403 8.39 -5.22 -28.67
C TYR A 403 7.23 -5.13 -29.67
N LEU A 404 7.51 -5.16 -30.98
CA LEU A 404 6.48 -5.10 -32.02
C LEU A 404 5.50 -6.27 -31.93
N THR A 405 6.00 -7.46 -31.57
CA THR A 405 5.20 -8.65 -31.33
C THR A 405 4.23 -8.46 -30.16
N MET A 406 4.71 -7.87 -29.06
CA MET A 406 3.89 -7.55 -27.88
C MET A 406 2.86 -6.46 -28.19
N ALA A 407 3.28 -5.36 -28.83
CA ALA A 407 2.42 -4.22 -29.16
C ALA A 407 1.29 -4.59 -30.13
N THR A 408 1.54 -5.55 -31.03
CA THR A 408 0.58 -5.95 -32.09
C THR A 408 -0.25 -7.17 -31.70
N TYR A 409 0.36 -8.21 -31.15
CA TYR A 409 -0.30 -9.50 -30.91
C TYR A 409 -0.34 -9.93 -29.44
N ARG A 410 0.29 -9.19 -28.51
CA ARG A 410 0.41 -9.55 -27.08
C ARG A 410 1.11 -10.90 -26.84
N VAL A 411 1.94 -11.33 -27.78
CA VAL A 411 2.71 -12.57 -27.72
C VAL A 411 4.06 -12.28 -27.07
N LYS A 412 4.54 -13.19 -26.22
CA LYS A 412 5.76 -12.95 -25.42
C LYS A 412 7.01 -13.07 -26.25
N TYR A 413 7.05 -14.08 -27.11
CA TYR A 413 8.22 -14.36 -27.92
C TYR A 413 7.88 -14.39 -29.40
N TRP A 414 8.79 -13.82 -30.18
CA TRP A 414 8.76 -13.82 -31.64
C TRP A 414 8.45 -15.20 -32.25
N HIS A 415 9.06 -16.25 -31.70
CA HIS A 415 8.98 -17.62 -32.22
C HIS A 415 7.66 -18.34 -31.93
N GLU A 416 6.82 -17.80 -31.04
CA GLU A 416 5.49 -18.36 -30.74
C GLU A 416 4.43 -17.97 -31.80
N MET A 417 4.77 -17.04 -32.70
CA MET A 417 3.87 -16.54 -33.74
C MET A 417 3.82 -17.46 -34.97
N THR A 418 2.69 -17.43 -35.69
CA THR A 418 2.56 -18.08 -37.00
C THR A 418 3.45 -17.41 -38.06
N ASN A 419 3.80 -18.13 -39.13
CA ASN A 419 4.61 -17.58 -40.24
C ASN A 419 3.99 -16.31 -40.84
N LYS A 420 2.64 -16.24 -40.93
CA LYS A 420 1.93 -15.05 -41.43
C LYS A 420 2.13 -13.84 -40.49
N GLN A 421 2.03 -14.07 -39.18
CA GLN A 421 2.23 -13.01 -38.18
C GLN A 421 3.69 -12.55 -38.13
N GLN A 422 4.66 -13.48 -38.19
CA GLN A 422 6.07 -13.15 -38.30
C GLN A 422 6.38 -12.32 -39.56
N HIS A 423 5.78 -12.66 -40.70
CA HIS A 423 5.93 -11.86 -41.91
C HIS A 423 5.38 -10.44 -41.72
N HIS A 424 4.21 -10.30 -41.07
CA HIS A 424 3.61 -9.01 -40.76
C HIS A 424 4.51 -8.15 -39.86
N ILE A 425 5.05 -8.70 -38.77
CA ILE A 425 5.93 -7.91 -37.89
C ILE A 425 7.26 -7.57 -38.58
N LYS A 426 7.81 -8.45 -39.43
CA LYS A 426 8.99 -8.09 -40.25
C LYS A 426 8.70 -6.92 -41.19
N LYS A 427 7.49 -6.83 -41.73
CA LYS A 427 7.05 -5.69 -42.53
C LYS A 427 6.99 -4.41 -41.70
N LEU A 428 6.43 -4.45 -40.49
CA LEU A 428 6.47 -3.33 -39.53
C LEU A 428 7.90 -2.87 -39.23
N TYR A 429 8.78 -3.82 -38.91
CA TYR A 429 10.19 -3.56 -38.62
C TYR A 429 10.91 -2.91 -39.81
N ASN A 430 10.73 -3.45 -41.02
CA ASN A 430 11.36 -2.87 -42.21
C ASN A 430 10.84 -1.46 -42.49
N ARG A 431 9.53 -1.24 -42.42
CA ARG A 431 8.92 0.08 -42.61
C ARG A 431 9.47 1.11 -41.63
N PHE A 432 9.64 0.70 -40.38
CA PHE A 432 10.19 1.55 -39.34
C PHE A 432 11.62 2.04 -39.68
N PHE A 433 12.46 1.16 -40.23
CA PHE A 433 13.83 1.50 -40.63
C PHE A 433 13.97 2.09 -42.04
N GLU A 434 12.94 2.02 -42.89
CA GLU A 434 12.92 2.72 -44.18
C GLU A 434 12.98 4.24 -44.00
N LYS A 435 12.31 4.79 -42.99
CA LYS A 435 12.32 6.24 -42.69
C LYS A 435 13.62 6.70 -41.99
N TYR A 436 14.36 5.78 -41.37
CA TYR A 436 15.59 6.09 -40.61
C TYR A 436 16.74 5.11 -40.93
N PRO A 437 17.24 5.08 -42.18
CA PRO A 437 18.24 4.10 -42.63
C PRO A 437 19.57 4.20 -41.86
N GLU A 438 19.97 5.40 -41.43
CA GLU A 438 21.19 5.62 -40.63
C GLU A 438 21.11 5.02 -39.22
N GLN A 439 19.91 4.81 -38.69
CA GLN A 439 19.74 4.18 -37.40
C GLN A 439 19.78 2.65 -37.51
N ARG A 440 19.30 2.11 -38.64
CA ARG A 440 19.36 0.67 -38.93
C ARG A 440 20.78 0.12 -38.84
N SER A 441 21.77 0.87 -39.34
CA SER A 441 23.17 0.46 -39.34
C SER A 441 23.79 0.42 -37.93
N LYS A 442 23.17 1.05 -36.95
CA LYS A 442 23.62 1.07 -35.54
C LYS A 442 23.04 -0.07 -34.71
N ILE A 443 22.02 -0.77 -35.22
CA ILE A 443 21.36 -1.87 -34.51
C ILE A 443 22.15 -3.15 -34.73
N LYS A 444 22.51 -3.79 -33.62
CA LYS A 444 23.21 -5.07 -33.64
C LYS A 444 22.23 -6.20 -33.95
N PRO A 445 22.63 -7.20 -34.74
CA PRO A 445 21.82 -8.39 -34.98
C PRO A 445 21.71 -9.26 -33.70
N GLY A 446 20.64 -10.04 -33.60
CA GLY A 446 20.40 -10.99 -32.51
C GLY A 446 19.62 -10.41 -31.33
N TYR A 447 19.63 -11.12 -30.20
CA TYR A 447 18.94 -10.76 -28.96
C TYR A 447 19.93 -10.40 -27.86
N ASN A 448 19.77 -9.23 -27.24
CA ASN A 448 20.56 -8.87 -26.06
C ASN A 448 19.93 -9.42 -24.78
N ASN A 449 20.60 -10.38 -24.14
CA ASN A 449 20.15 -11.00 -22.88
C ASN A 449 20.35 -10.11 -21.64
N ASN A 450 21.12 -9.03 -21.74
CA ASN A 450 21.36 -8.12 -20.61
C ASN A 450 20.20 -7.15 -20.35
N ILE A 451 19.22 -7.10 -21.25
CA ILE A 451 18.03 -6.27 -21.13
C ILE A 451 16.79 -7.15 -21.15
N GLN A 452 15.75 -6.74 -20.42
CA GLN A 452 14.52 -7.51 -20.32
C GLN A 452 13.33 -6.66 -20.74
N MET A 453 12.56 -7.13 -21.71
CA MET A 453 11.34 -6.45 -22.13
C MET A 453 10.28 -6.51 -21.03
N ARG A 454 9.72 -5.35 -20.69
CA ARG A 454 8.49 -5.19 -19.91
C ARG A 454 7.31 -5.60 -20.76
N HIS A 455 6.56 -6.59 -20.30
CA HIS A 455 5.44 -7.16 -21.02
C HIS A 455 4.17 -7.09 -20.17
N PRO A 456 3.40 -5.98 -20.20
CA PRO A 456 2.24 -5.77 -19.33
C PRO A 456 1.24 -6.93 -19.32
N TYR A 457 1.07 -7.64 -20.45
CA TYR A 457 0.16 -8.77 -20.55
C TYR A 457 0.66 -10.10 -19.96
N ARG A 458 1.94 -10.18 -19.56
CA ARG A 458 2.60 -11.43 -19.15
C ARG A 458 3.43 -11.30 -17.88
N ASP A 459 3.89 -10.10 -17.56
CA ASP A 459 4.57 -9.82 -16.30
C ASP A 459 3.60 -10.05 -15.14
N LEU A 460 4.12 -10.55 -14.01
CA LEU A 460 3.33 -10.79 -12.81
C LEU A 460 2.61 -9.51 -12.39
N ILE A 461 1.35 -9.64 -11.96
CA ILE A 461 0.60 -8.52 -11.40
C ILE A 461 1.24 -8.13 -10.07
N LYS A 462 1.92 -6.99 -10.06
CA LYS A 462 2.41 -6.36 -8.85
C LYS A 462 1.32 -5.42 -8.34
N TYR A 463 0.89 -5.64 -7.11
CA TYR A 463 -0.16 -4.83 -6.46
C TYR A 463 0.15 -4.65 -4.98
N THR A 464 -0.46 -3.64 -4.36
CA THR A 464 -0.43 -3.43 -2.92
C THR A 464 -1.72 -3.97 -2.32
N HIS A 465 -1.63 -4.81 -1.30
CA HIS A 465 -2.82 -5.26 -0.58
C HIS A 465 -3.53 -4.07 0.06
N TYR A 466 -4.78 -3.84 -0.35
CA TYR A 466 -5.66 -2.86 0.29
C TYR A 466 -6.48 -3.57 1.36
N PRO A 467 -6.46 -3.11 2.63
CA PRO A 467 -7.24 -3.75 3.67
C PRO A 467 -8.74 -3.77 3.33
N LEU A 468 -9.48 -4.78 3.82
CA LEU A 468 -10.91 -4.92 3.55
C LEU A 468 -11.68 -3.63 3.90
N LEU A 469 -11.31 -2.99 5.01
CA LEU A 469 -11.91 -1.73 5.46
C LEU A 469 -11.77 -0.60 4.42
N LYS A 470 -10.69 -0.59 3.64
CA LYS A 470 -10.47 0.38 2.56
C LYS A 470 -11.50 0.16 1.43
N TYR A 471 -11.69 -1.07 0.97
CA TYR A 471 -12.74 -1.38 -0.02
C TYR A 471 -14.15 -1.10 0.51
N LEU A 472 -14.42 -1.38 1.79
CA LEU A 472 -15.69 -1.01 2.42
C LEU A 472 -15.92 0.51 2.40
N SER A 473 -14.87 1.30 2.65
CA SER A 473 -14.94 2.77 2.56
C SER A 473 -15.23 3.26 1.13
N PHE A 474 -14.69 2.59 0.11
CA PHE A 474 -14.99 2.87 -1.29
C PHE A 474 -16.45 2.53 -1.63
N GLY A 475 -16.93 1.37 -1.17
CA GLY A 475 -18.34 0.98 -1.30
C GLY A 475 -19.30 1.95 -0.62
N PHE A 476 -18.95 2.46 0.56
CA PHE A 476 -19.72 3.48 1.26
C PHE A 476 -19.74 4.81 0.49
N THR A 477 -18.58 5.27 0.02
CA THR A 477 -18.45 6.49 -0.81
C THR A 477 -19.28 6.40 -2.09
N ARG A 478 -19.29 5.23 -2.73
CA ARG A 478 -20.16 4.96 -3.89
C ARG A 478 -21.64 5.07 -3.52
N SER A 479 -22.05 4.51 -2.39
CA SER A 479 -23.44 4.56 -1.94
C SER A 479 -23.92 6.00 -1.71
N ILE A 480 -23.07 6.85 -1.11
CA ILE A 480 -23.33 8.30 -0.98
C ILE A 480 -23.42 8.95 -2.37
N THR A 481 -22.50 8.63 -3.28
CA THR A 481 -22.49 9.16 -4.65
C THR A 481 -23.79 8.84 -5.39
N VAL A 482 -24.25 7.59 -5.30
CA VAL A 482 -25.53 7.16 -5.90
C VAL A 482 -26.70 7.96 -5.31
N MET A 483 -26.73 8.14 -3.99
CA MET A 483 -27.74 8.97 -3.32
C MET A 483 -27.71 10.42 -3.83
N LEU A 484 -26.53 11.04 -3.93
CA LEU A 484 -26.37 12.40 -4.43
C LEU A 484 -26.82 12.54 -5.88
N LEU A 485 -26.45 11.60 -6.75
CA LEU A 485 -26.89 11.58 -8.15
C LEU A 485 -28.42 11.46 -8.24
N MET A 486 -29.05 10.61 -7.42
CA MET A 486 -30.51 10.50 -7.37
C MET A 486 -31.18 11.80 -6.90
N LEU A 487 -30.61 12.48 -5.90
CA LEU A 487 -31.07 13.81 -5.45
C LEU A 487 -30.90 14.88 -6.53
N MET A 488 -29.85 14.77 -7.34
CA MET A 488 -29.65 15.58 -8.56
C MET A 488 -30.53 15.13 -9.74
N GLY A 489 -31.44 14.17 -9.53
CA GLY A 489 -32.41 13.67 -10.51
C GLY A 489 -31.84 12.80 -11.62
N PHE A 490 -30.68 12.19 -11.41
CA PHE A 490 -30.20 11.10 -12.25
C PHE A 490 -30.94 9.80 -11.93
N ARG A 491 -31.14 8.97 -12.95
CA ARG A 491 -31.66 7.61 -12.81
C ARG A 491 -30.58 6.63 -13.22
N TYR A 492 -30.38 5.60 -12.41
CA TYR A 492 -29.50 4.49 -12.73
C TYR A 492 -30.17 3.58 -13.76
N GLN A 493 -29.46 3.24 -14.82
CA GLN A 493 -29.90 2.37 -15.90
C GLN A 493 -28.78 1.39 -16.23
N ILE A 494 -29.15 0.18 -16.65
CA ILE A 494 -28.21 -0.82 -17.15
C ILE A 494 -28.68 -1.18 -18.56
N ILE A 495 -27.77 -1.06 -19.53
CA ILE A 495 -27.94 -1.52 -20.91
C ILE A 495 -26.85 -2.55 -21.14
N ASP A 496 -27.21 -3.80 -21.46
CA ASP A 496 -26.27 -4.92 -21.68
C ASP A 496 -25.15 -5.05 -20.63
N ASN A 497 -25.55 -5.00 -19.36
CA ASN A 497 -24.66 -5.02 -18.17
C ASN A 497 -23.71 -3.82 -18.03
N VAL A 498 -23.83 -2.81 -18.89
CA VAL A 498 -23.10 -1.54 -18.79
C VAL A 498 -23.94 -0.54 -17.97
N PRO A 499 -23.42 -0.03 -16.84
CA PRO A 499 -24.16 0.87 -15.98
C PRO A 499 -24.03 2.34 -16.39
N PHE A 500 -25.16 3.04 -16.38
CA PHE A 500 -25.28 4.46 -16.70
C PHE A 500 -26.06 5.21 -15.62
N TYR A 501 -25.70 6.47 -15.39
CA TYR A 501 -26.55 7.43 -14.70
C TYR A 501 -27.04 8.46 -15.70
N VAL A 502 -28.37 8.56 -15.86
CA VAL A 502 -28.98 9.43 -16.86
C VAL A 502 -29.89 10.45 -16.18
N ARG A 503 -29.60 11.72 -16.39
CA ARG A 503 -30.51 12.83 -16.09
C ARG A 503 -31.11 13.30 -17.41
N LYS A 504 -32.32 12.82 -17.72
CA LYS A 504 -33.04 13.21 -18.94
C LYS A 504 -33.60 14.62 -18.79
N TYR A 505 -33.36 15.48 -19.78
CA TYR A 505 -34.05 16.75 -19.89
C TYR A 505 -35.27 16.60 -20.81
N SER A 506 -36.43 17.06 -20.36
CA SER A 506 -37.71 16.73 -21.00
C SER A 506 -38.07 17.62 -22.19
N LYS A 507 -37.48 18.82 -22.32
CA LYS A 507 -37.74 19.73 -23.44
C LYS A 507 -36.72 19.46 -24.55
N LYS A 508 -37.17 19.55 -25.81
CA LYS A 508 -36.25 19.48 -26.96
C LYS A 508 -35.33 20.71 -26.95
N THR A 509 -34.03 20.46 -26.97
CA THR A 509 -32.98 21.49 -27.08
C THR A 509 -32.25 21.35 -28.41
N SER A 510 -31.67 22.45 -28.90
CA SER A 510 -30.77 22.41 -30.06
C SER A 510 -29.42 21.78 -29.74
N SER A 511 -28.99 21.83 -28.48
CA SER A 511 -27.72 21.26 -28.02
C SER A 511 -27.85 19.77 -27.76
N SER A 512 -26.88 18.99 -28.25
CA SER A 512 -26.75 17.55 -28.00
C SER A 512 -26.61 17.22 -26.50
N PRO A 513 -27.07 16.04 -26.04
CA PRO A 513 -26.77 15.52 -24.69
C PRO A 513 -25.28 15.50 -24.39
N ILE A 514 -24.92 15.52 -23.09
CA ILE A 514 -23.53 15.37 -22.65
C ILE A 514 -23.31 13.93 -22.18
N LEU A 515 -22.30 13.26 -22.74
CA LEU A 515 -21.72 12.02 -22.21
C LEU A 515 -20.44 12.34 -21.43
N LEU A 516 -20.47 12.06 -20.12
CA LEU A 516 -19.33 12.19 -19.23
C LEU A 516 -18.64 10.83 -19.07
N LEU A 517 -17.35 10.78 -19.39
CA LEU A 517 -16.50 9.59 -19.28
C LEU A 517 -15.43 9.82 -18.21
N HIS A 518 -15.55 9.12 -17.09
CA HIS A 518 -14.66 9.30 -15.94
C HIS A 518 -13.32 8.58 -16.12
N GLY A 519 -12.31 9.06 -15.39
CA GLY A 519 -10.98 8.46 -15.31
C GLY A 519 -10.91 7.37 -14.25
N LEU A 520 -9.72 6.78 -14.10
CA LEU A 520 -9.46 5.79 -13.05
C LEU A 520 -9.42 6.50 -11.69
N SER A 521 -10.44 6.24 -10.85
CA SER A 521 -10.57 6.83 -9.51
C SER A 521 -11.65 6.08 -8.72
N LEU A 522 -12.30 6.71 -7.74
CA LEU A 522 -13.49 6.19 -7.05
C LEU A 522 -14.77 6.23 -7.92
N GLY A 523 -14.61 6.27 -9.26
CA GLY A 523 -15.68 6.37 -10.23
C GLY A 523 -16.37 7.74 -10.26
N PRO A 524 -17.70 7.79 -10.47
CA PRO A 524 -18.49 9.03 -10.45
C PRO A 524 -18.30 9.97 -9.25
N SER A 525 -17.85 9.46 -8.10
CA SER A 525 -17.77 10.24 -6.84
C SER A 525 -16.87 11.46 -6.97
N THR A 526 -15.74 11.32 -7.68
CA THR A 526 -14.76 12.39 -7.89
C THR A 526 -15.33 13.56 -8.71
N TYR A 527 -16.37 13.29 -9.49
CA TYR A 527 -16.94 14.21 -10.47
C TYR A 527 -18.19 14.91 -9.98
N ILE A 528 -18.69 14.61 -8.78
CA ILE A 528 -19.93 15.20 -8.24
C ILE A 528 -19.96 16.73 -8.33
N PRO A 529 -18.90 17.47 -7.91
CA PRO A 529 -18.90 18.94 -8.05
C PRO A 529 -19.00 19.41 -9.51
N PHE A 530 -18.31 18.73 -10.43
CA PHE A 530 -18.36 19.07 -11.85
C PHE A 530 -19.73 18.74 -12.47
N ILE A 531 -20.31 17.58 -12.14
CA ILE A 531 -21.65 17.17 -12.55
C ILE A 531 -22.69 18.20 -12.10
N TYR A 532 -22.57 18.70 -10.87
CA TYR A 532 -23.45 19.76 -10.36
C TYR A 532 -23.42 21.02 -11.23
N HIS A 533 -22.25 21.38 -11.77
CA HIS A 533 -22.13 22.52 -12.69
C HIS A 533 -22.66 22.26 -14.10
N LEU A 534 -22.89 21.00 -14.50
CA LEU A 534 -23.53 20.66 -15.77
C LEU A 534 -25.05 20.79 -15.73
N ILE A 535 -25.67 20.63 -14.55
CA ILE A 535 -27.13 20.65 -14.39
C ILE A 535 -27.80 21.92 -14.95
N PRO A 536 -27.25 23.15 -14.76
CA PRO A 536 -27.83 24.37 -15.30
C PRO A 536 -27.80 24.48 -16.83
N LEU A 537 -27.13 23.58 -17.55
CA LEU A 537 -27.08 23.61 -19.02
C LEU A 537 -28.39 23.13 -19.68
N GLU A 538 -29.39 22.72 -18.90
CA GLU A 538 -30.73 22.38 -19.39
C GLU A 538 -30.72 21.38 -20.56
N ARG A 539 -29.90 20.34 -20.47
CA ARG A 539 -29.83 19.27 -21.47
C ARG A 539 -29.63 17.91 -20.81
N THR A 540 -29.88 16.84 -21.55
CA THR A 540 -29.70 15.48 -21.04
C THR A 540 -28.23 15.24 -20.70
N ILE A 541 -27.96 14.69 -19.51
CA ILE A 541 -26.60 14.33 -19.04
C ILE A 541 -26.55 12.83 -18.81
N ILE A 542 -25.57 12.18 -19.41
CA ILE A 542 -25.30 10.75 -19.35
C ILE A 542 -23.92 10.57 -18.72
N LEU A 543 -23.83 9.74 -17.70
CA LEU A 543 -22.57 9.34 -17.08
C LEU A 543 -22.42 7.84 -17.26
N LEU A 544 -21.37 7.42 -17.97
CA LEU A 544 -20.95 6.03 -18.03
C LEU A 544 -20.21 5.70 -16.74
N ASP A 545 -20.67 4.68 -16.01
CA ASP A 545 -19.96 4.13 -14.86
C ASP A 545 -19.15 2.92 -15.29
N VAL A 546 -17.83 2.97 -15.13
CA VAL A 546 -16.91 1.91 -15.57
C VAL A 546 -16.38 1.19 -14.31
N PRO A 547 -16.93 0.01 -13.94
CA PRO A 547 -16.63 -0.66 -12.67
C PRO A 547 -15.13 -0.94 -12.48
N HIS A 548 -14.45 -1.41 -13.53
CA HIS A 548 -13.02 -1.74 -13.53
C HIS A 548 -12.11 -0.51 -13.54
N ALA A 549 -12.65 0.69 -13.72
CA ALA A 549 -11.96 1.97 -13.55
C ALA A 549 -12.44 2.74 -12.31
N SER A 550 -13.14 2.06 -11.39
CA SER A 550 -13.80 2.67 -10.21
C SER A 550 -13.35 2.08 -8.86
N MET A 551 -12.17 1.44 -8.78
CA MET A 551 -11.60 0.82 -7.57
C MET A 551 -12.60 -0.11 -6.83
N ARG A 552 -13.26 -0.99 -7.57
CA ARG A 552 -14.24 -1.95 -7.03
C ARG A 552 -13.60 -3.31 -6.82
N LEU A 553 -14.05 -4.01 -5.78
CA LEU A 553 -13.75 -5.42 -5.56
C LEU A 553 -14.49 -6.28 -6.60
N HIS A 554 -14.02 -6.28 -7.83
CA HIS A 554 -14.74 -6.84 -8.96
C HIS A 554 -13.80 -7.23 -10.11
N THR A 555 -13.97 -8.44 -10.63
CA THR A 555 -13.12 -9.00 -11.70
C THR A 555 -13.79 -9.04 -13.08
N GLU A 556 -15.08 -8.71 -13.18
CA GLU A 556 -15.71 -8.58 -14.50
C GLU A 556 -15.35 -7.23 -15.11
N ILE A 557 -15.02 -7.27 -16.39
CA ILE A 557 -14.51 -6.12 -17.13
C ILE A 557 -15.44 -5.89 -18.30
N LEU A 558 -15.86 -4.64 -18.45
CA LEU A 558 -16.65 -4.24 -19.60
C LEU A 558 -15.71 -4.13 -20.80
N SER A 559 -15.91 -4.95 -21.83
CA SER A 559 -15.14 -4.84 -23.06
C SER A 559 -15.44 -3.51 -23.76
N MET A 560 -14.47 -2.98 -24.50
CA MET A 560 -14.66 -1.74 -25.26
C MET A 560 -15.85 -1.86 -26.22
N SER A 561 -15.95 -2.99 -26.95
CA SER A 561 -17.08 -3.29 -27.83
C SER A 561 -18.44 -3.26 -27.12
N ASN A 562 -18.54 -3.81 -25.90
CA ASN A 562 -19.80 -3.80 -25.14
C ASN A 562 -20.16 -2.38 -24.69
N MET A 563 -19.16 -1.63 -24.19
CA MET A 563 -19.37 -0.22 -23.80
C MET A 563 -19.87 0.62 -24.97
N LEU A 564 -19.27 0.49 -26.16
CA LEU A 564 -19.68 1.23 -27.37
C LEU A 564 -21.10 0.86 -27.82
N ALA A 565 -21.41 -0.44 -27.92
CA ALA A 565 -22.75 -0.91 -28.31
C ALA A 565 -23.83 -0.41 -27.32
N SER A 566 -23.55 -0.48 -26.02
CA SER A 566 -24.46 -0.01 -24.97
C SER A 566 -24.67 1.51 -25.00
N ILE A 567 -23.64 2.30 -25.33
CA ILE A 567 -23.76 3.75 -25.51
C ILE A 567 -24.68 4.06 -26.70
N GLU A 568 -24.48 3.40 -27.83
CA GLU A 568 -25.32 3.59 -29.02
C GLU A 568 -26.78 3.22 -28.73
N GLN A 569 -27.02 2.07 -28.11
CA GLN A 569 -28.36 1.63 -27.72
C GLN A 569 -29.03 2.58 -26.71
N LEU A 570 -28.26 3.11 -25.74
CA LEU A 570 -28.79 4.09 -24.80
C LEU A 570 -29.22 5.38 -25.52
N LEU A 571 -28.39 5.92 -26.42
CA LEU A 571 -28.71 7.12 -27.18
C LEU A 571 -29.95 6.91 -28.07
N LEU A 572 -30.05 5.75 -28.73
CA LEU A 572 -31.24 5.36 -29.49
C LEU A 572 -32.49 5.32 -28.59
N SER A 573 -32.39 4.78 -27.37
CA SER A 573 -33.51 4.74 -26.42
C SER A 573 -33.95 6.13 -25.92
N LEU A 574 -33.05 7.11 -25.98
CA LEU A 574 -33.30 8.49 -25.60
C LEU A 574 -33.82 9.35 -26.77
N ASP A 575 -33.90 8.80 -27.99
CA ASP A 575 -34.17 9.53 -29.24
C ASP A 575 -33.11 10.60 -29.56
N GLU A 576 -31.85 10.32 -29.18
CA GLU A 576 -30.72 11.23 -29.38
C GLU A 576 -29.80 10.71 -30.47
N LYS A 577 -29.53 11.54 -31.48
CA LYS A 577 -28.71 11.16 -32.66
C LYS A 577 -27.24 11.54 -32.53
N LYS A 578 -26.94 12.49 -31.64
CA LYS A 578 -25.62 13.08 -31.45
C LYS A 578 -25.36 13.25 -29.96
N VAL A 579 -24.10 13.24 -29.56
CA VAL A 579 -23.69 13.43 -28.16
C VAL A 579 -22.41 14.26 -28.08
N ALA A 580 -22.40 15.24 -27.18
CA ALA A 580 -21.21 15.99 -26.80
C ALA A 580 -20.46 15.20 -25.73
N ILE A 581 -19.14 15.05 -25.85
CA ILE A 581 -18.38 14.15 -24.97
C ILE A 581 -17.38 14.95 -24.13
N ILE A 582 -17.41 14.72 -22.82
CA ILE A 582 -16.39 15.22 -21.89
C ILE A 582 -15.73 14.00 -21.26
N SER A 583 -14.42 13.92 -21.40
CA SER A 583 -13.66 12.74 -20.97
C SER A 583 -12.43 13.14 -20.15
N HIS A 584 -12.09 12.31 -19.17
CA HIS A 584 -10.92 12.52 -18.32
C HIS A 584 -10.09 11.25 -18.17
N SER A 585 -8.76 11.36 -18.28
CA SER A 585 -7.81 10.26 -18.02
C SER A 585 -8.25 8.95 -18.69
N TYR A 586 -8.43 7.83 -17.98
CA TYR A 586 -8.91 6.55 -18.55
C TYR A 586 -10.14 6.69 -19.48
N GLY A 587 -11.08 7.58 -19.16
CA GLY A 587 -12.27 7.82 -19.98
C GLY A 587 -11.95 8.32 -21.40
N THR A 588 -10.77 8.90 -21.62
CA THR A 588 -10.32 9.32 -22.96
C THR A 588 -10.04 8.13 -23.89
N LEU A 589 -9.77 6.94 -23.34
CA LEU A 589 -9.62 5.70 -24.11
C LEU A 589 -10.98 5.22 -24.66
N VAL A 590 -12.06 5.42 -23.89
CA VAL A 590 -13.42 5.14 -24.39
C VAL A 590 -13.80 6.19 -25.42
N HIS A 591 -13.50 7.46 -25.14
CA HIS A 591 -13.77 8.57 -26.06
C HIS A 591 -13.08 8.37 -27.41
N SER A 592 -11.81 7.93 -27.44
CA SER A 592 -11.10 7.68 -28.68
C SER A 592 -11.75 6.60 -29.53
N CYS A 593 -12.26 5.53 -28.91
CA CYS A 593 -12.97 4.48 -29.63
C CYS A 593 -14.33 4.96 -30.15
N ILE A 594 -15.04 5.83 -29.42
CA ILE A 594 -16.27 6.47 -29.93
C ILE A 594 -15.96 7.32 -31.16
N VAL A 595 -14.92 8.14 -31.11
CA VAL A 595 -14.50 8.99 -32.24
C VAL A 595 -14.19 8.16 -33.49
N LYS A 596 -13.57 6.99 -33.34
CA LYS A 596 -13.17 6.14 -34.46
C LYS A 596 -14.27 5.23 -34.99
N GLN A 597 -15.10 4.66 -34.10
CA GLN A 597 -16.04 3.59 -34.45
C GLN A 597 -17.50 4.08 -34.49
N LEU A 598 -17.83 5.15 -33.77
CA LEU A 598 -19.17 5.73 -33.65
C LEU A 598 -19.16 7.22 -34.01
N SER A 599 -18.36 7.63 -35.00
CA SER A 599 -18.20 9.03 -35.42
C SER A 599 -19.53 9.67 -35.83
N HIS A 600 -20.50 8.89 -36.32
CA HIS A 600 -21.85 9.37 -36.63
C HIS A 600 -22.60 9.90 -35.39
N LEU A 601 -22.31 9.39 -34.20
CA LEU A 601 -22.91 9.83 -32.93
C LEU A 601 -22.17 11.01 -32.30
N VAL A 602 -20.94 11.29 -32.69
CA VAL A 602 -20.16 12.40 -32.12
C VAL A 602 -20.76 13.73 -32.56
N SER A 603 -21.10 14.59 -31.61
CA SER A 603 -21.58 15.93 -31.90
C SER A 603 -20.50 16.74 -32.60
N ASP A 604 -20.88 17.45 -33.67
CA ASP A 604 -19.93 18.25 -34.46
C ASP A 604 -19.41 19.47 -33.66
N GLN A 605 -20.05 19.76 -32.53
CA GLN A 605 -19.94 21.03 -31.82
C GLN A 605 -19.09 20.99 -30.53
N SER A 606 -18.93 19.86 -29.83
CA SER A 606 -18.36 19.89 -28.47
C SER A 606 -17.79 18.56 -27.98
N ASN A 607 -16.47 18.38 -28.13
CA ASN A 607 -15.73 17.24 -27.61
C ASN A 607 -14.50 17.70 -26.81
N ILE A 608 -14.43 17.32 -25.53
CA ILE A 608 -13.39 17.76 -24.61
C ILE A 608 -12.63 16.56 -24.03
N PHE A 609 -11.31 16.64 -24.13
CA PHE A 609 -10.36 15.73 -23.49
C PHE A 609 -9.65 16.45 -22.36
N ILE A 610 -9.57 15.83 -21.18
CA ILE A 610 -8.92 16.41 -20.00
C ILE A 610 -7.89 15.40 -19.51
N ASP A 611 -6.63 15.82 -19.42
CA ASP A 611 -5.49 14.96 -19.08
C ASP A 611 -5.52 13.62 -19.83
N PRO A 612 -5.55 13.65 -21.18
CA PRO A 612 -5.81 12.46 -21.98
C PRO A 612 -4.67 11.45 -21.93
N VAL A 613 -5.02 10.17 -21.81
CA VAL A 613 -4.09 9.04 -21.90
C VAL A 613 -4.24 8.23 -23.20
N CYS A 614 -5.06 8.72 -24.15
CA CYS A 614 -5.29 8.08 -25.45
C CYS A 614 -4.32 8.49 -26.55
N PHE A 615 -3.54 9.57 -26.37
CA PHE A 615 -2.57 10.01 -27.37
C PHE A 615 -1.24 9.31 -27.12
N LEU A 616 -0.64 8.67 -28.13
CA LEU A 616 0.69 8.04 -28.00
C LEU A 616 0.82 7.05 -26.82
N SER A 617 -0.25 6.35 -26.44
CA SER A 617 -0.27 5.52 -25.23
C SER A 617 0.70 4.32 -25.25
N LEU A 618 1.29 3.99 -26.41
CA LEU A 618 2.36 2.98 -26.57
C LEU A 618 3.78 3.56 -26.42
N ASP A 619 3.93 4.87 -26.24
CA ASP A 619 5.19 5.48 -25.83
C ASP A 619 5.58 4.94 -24.44
N SER A 620 6.82 4.47 -24.33
CA SER A 620 7.29 3.82 -23.10
C SER A 620 7.17 4.66 -21.83
N ARG A 621 7.15 6.00 -21.95
CA ARG A 621 6.98 6.92 -20.82
C ARG A 621 5.64 6.69 -20.11
N TYR A 622 4.57 6.39 -20.85
CA TYR A 622 3.26 6.07 -20.28
C TYR A 622 3.32 4.81 -19.44
N VAL A 623 3.88 3.75 -20.01
CA VAL A 623 3.88 2.44 -19.39
C VAL A 623 4.81 2.41 -18.19
N ASP A 624 5.97 3.06 -18.28
CA ASP A 624 6.85 3.22 -17.12
C ASP A 624 6.12 3.98 -16.01
N ASN A 625 5.64 5.20 -16.26
CA ASN A 625 5.01 6.04 -15.24
C ASN A 625 3.76 5.42 -14.62
N MET A 626 2.94 4.73 -15.43
CA MET A 626 1.65 4.19 -15.00
C MET A 626 1.74 2.77 -14.41
N LEU A 627 2.64 1.91 -14.90
CA LEU A 627 2.63 0.47 -14.57
C LEU A 627 3.89 -0.04 -13.86
N TYR A 628 5.05 0.60 -13.99
CA TYR A 628 6.33 0.03 -13.52
C TYR A 628 7.14 0.93 -12.59
N ARG A 629 7.02 2.26 -12.70
CA ARG A 629 7.82 3.23 -11.96
C ARG A 629 7.45 3.22 -10.48
N GLN A 630 8.45 3.12 -9.61
CA GLN A 630 8.23 3.26 -8.18
C GLN A 630 7.97 4.73 -7.82
N PRO A 631 6.95 5.05 -7.00
CA PRO A 631 6.62 6.41 -6.65
C PRO A 631 7.75 7.03 -5.81
N SER A 632 8.25 8.19 -6.23
CA SER A 632 9.32 8.93 -5.54
C SER A 632 8.87 10.27 -4.95
N SER A 633 7.65 10.69 -5.25
CA SER A 633 7.03 11.91 -4.72
C SER A 633 5.74 11.59 -3.95
N PRO A 634 5.32 12.40 -2.95
CA PRO A 634 4.06 12.19 -2.24
C PRO A 634 2.82 12.18 -3.16
N ASN A 635 2.89 12.88 -4.29
CA ASN A 635 1.78 12.92 -5.25
C ASN A 635 1.78 11.69 -6.15
N GLN A 636 2.95 11.21 -6.55
CA GLN A 636 3.09 9.91 -7.23
C GLN A 636 2.60 8.79 -6.33
N LEU A 637 2.88 8.86 -5.02
CA LEU A 637 2.37 7.90 -4.05
C LEU A 637 0.83 7.92 -4.01
N LEU A 638 0.21 9.10 -4.02
CA LEU A 638 -1.26 9.23 -4.05
C LEU A 638 -1.86 8.71 -5.36
N LEU A 639 -1.23 9.02 -6.50
CA LEU A 639 -1.65 8.58 -7.83
C LEU A 639 -1.50 7.06 -7.98
N HIS A 640 -0.37 6.49 -7.56
CA HIS A 640 -0.12 5.05 -7.53
C HIS A 640 -1.12 4.35 -6.61
N ALA A 641 -1.35 4.90 -5.41
CA ALA A 641 -2.34 4.41 -4.45
C ALA A 641 -3.82 4.59 -4.88
N ALA A 642 -4.08 5.26 -6.00
CA ALA A 642 -5.40 5.39 -6.60
C ALA A 642 -5.56 4.58 -7.89
N CYS A 643 -4.45 4.22 -8.56
CA CYS A 643 -4.47 3.65 -9.91
C CYS A 643 -3.67 2.35 -10.06
N ALA A 644 -2.38 2.38 -9.70
CA ALA A 644 -1.40 1.35 -10.08
C ALA A 644 -1.18 0.27 -9.01
N GLU A 645 -1.69 0.49 -7.80
CA GLU A 645 -1.50 -0.41 -6.66
C GLU A 645 -2.75 -1.27 -6.34
N ASP A 646 -3.93 -0.92 -6.84
CA ASP A 646 -5.17 -1.70 -6.65
C ASP A 646 -5.19 -2.93 -7.57
N LEU A 647 -5.37 -4.13 -6.99
CA LEU A 647 -5.33 -5.41 -7.71
C LEU A 647 -6.22 -5.44 -8.96
N TYR A 648 -7.47 -5.01 -8.84
CA TYR A 648 -8.45 -5.12 -9.92
C TYR A 648 -8.18 -4.09 -11.03
N SER A 649 -7.79 -2.86 -10.65
CA SER A 649 -7.42 -1.80 -11.57
C SER A 649 -6.16 -2.15 -12.36
N ILE A 650 -5.11 -2.64 -11.68
CA ILE A 650 -3.86 -3.04 -12.35
C ILE A 650 -4.07 -4.28 -13.23
N TYR A 651 -4.88 -5.26 -12.77
CA TYR A 651 -5.25 -6.43 -13.56
C TYR A 651 -5.90 -6.01 -14.89
N HIS A 652 -6.81 -5.05 -14.85
CA HIS A 652 -7.44 -4.50 -16.05
C HIS A 652 -6.43 -3.82 -16.99
N LEU A 653 -5.63 -2.89 -16.47
CA LEU A 653 -4.63 -2.17 -17.27
C LEU A 653 -3.59 -3.10 -17.91
N GLN A 654 -3.18 -4.15 -17.19
CA GLN A 654 -2.17 -5.09 -17.67
C GLN A 654 -2.73 -6.17 -18.60
N ARG A 655 -3.93 -6.71 -18.34
CA ARG A 655 -4.44 -7.89 -19.06
C ARG A 655 -5.47 -7.58 -20.14
N HIS A 656 -6.21 -6.47 -20.01
CA HIS A 656 -7.38 -6.18 -20.84
C HIS A 656 -7.19 -5.00 -21.78
N LEU A 657 -6.43 -3.97 -21.38
CA LEU A 657 -6.25 -2.76 -22.18
C LEU A 657 -5.68 -3.06 -23.58
N CYS A 658 -6.44 -2.72 -24.61
CA CYS A 658 -6.02 -2.83 -26.01
C CYS A 658 -5.48 -1.49 -26.50
N TRP A 659 -4.15 -1.31 -26.42
CA TRP A 659 -3.54 -0.02 -26.71
C TRP A 659 -3.83 0.46 -28.13
N TYR A 660 -3.60 -0.35 -29.16
CA TYR A 660 -3.83 0.10 -30.54
C TYR A 660 -5.29 0.47 -30.83
N GLU A 661 -6.25 -0.23 -30.22
CA GLU A 661 -7.67 0.09 -30.37
C GLU A 661 -8.00 1.41 -29.69
N SER A 662 -7.29 1.77 -28.63
CA SER A 662 -7.56 2.96 -27.81
C SER A 662 -6.73 4.18 -28.17
N ILE A 663 -5.65 4.02 -28.95
CA ILE A 663 -4.84 5.17 -29.39
C ILE A 663 -5.67 6.06 -30.32
N LEU A 664 -5.66 7.37 -30.05
CA LEU A 664 -6.25 8.38 -30.91
C LEU A 664 -5.15 9.12 -31.67
N TRP A 665 -5.23 9.12 -33.00
CA TRP A 665 -4.34 9.92 -33.83
C TRP A 665 -5.01 11.22 -34.27
N PRO A 666 -4.26 12.30 -34.55
CA PRO A 666 -4.81 13.54 -35.07
C PRO A 666 -5.61 13.37 -36.37
N GLU A 667 -5.25 12.39 -37.20
CA GLU A 667 -5.95 12.04 -38.44
C GLU A 667 -7.36 11.50 -38.15
N ASP A 668 -7.51 10.68 -37.10
CA ASP A 668 -8.81 10.16 -36.66
C ASP A 668 -9.73 11.31 -36.22
N ILE A 669 -9.16 12.31 -35.54
CA ILE A 669 -9.88 13.52 -35.14
C ILE A 669 -10.37 14.30 -36.36
N LYS A 670 -9.50 14.52 -37.35
CA LYS A 670 -9.84 15.24 -38.58
C LYS A 670 -10.94 14.55 -39.38
N GLN A 671 -11.03 13.22 -39.30
CA GLN A 671 -12.09 12.43 -39.94
C GLN A 671 -13.42 12.49 -39.19
N SER A 672 -13.41 12.78 -37.88
CA SER A 672 -14.61 12.74 -37.04
C SER A 672 -15.57 13.93 -37.20
N HIS A 673 -15.22 14.93 -38.03
CA HIS A 673 -15.94 16.20 -38.25
C HIS A 673 -16.23 17.05 -36.99
N GLY A 674 -15.99 16.53 -35.79
CA GLY A 674 -16.23 17.19 -34.52
C GLY A 674 -15.12 18.14 -34.09
N ARG A 675 -15.51 19.27 -33.50
CA ARG A 675 -14.56 20.18 -32.85
C ARG A 675 -14.07 19.59 -31.55
N ILE A 676 -12.76 19.42 -31.44
CA ILE A 676 -12.09 18.86 -30.26
C ILE A 676 -11.26 19.92 -29.57
N HIS A 677 -11.31 19.92 -28.24
CA HIS A 677 -10.38 20.67 -27.42
C HIS A 677 -9.73 19.77 -26.36
N VAL A 678 -8.42 19.95 -26.15
CA VAL A 678 -7.64 19.15 -25.21
C VAL A 678 -7.08 20.02 -24.09
N PHE A 679 -7.43 19.71 -22.84
CA PHE A 679 -6.81 20.30 -21.65
C PHE A 679 -5.72 19.38 -21.11
N PHE A 680 -4.57 19.97 -20.80
CA PHE A 680 -3.45 19.30 -20.14
C PHE A 680 -3.07 19.97 -18.83
N SER A 681 -2.71 19.15 -17.85
CA SER A 681 -1.96 19.54 -16.67
C SER A 681 -0.48 19.70 -17.01
N GLU A 682 0.13 20.84 -16.66
CA GLU A 682 1.56 21.10 -16.93
C GLU A 682 2.48 20.06 -16.28
N PHE A 683 2.21 19.72 -15.01
CA PHE A 683 2.99 18.76 -14.22
C PHE A 683 2.30 17.38 -14.18
N ASP A 684 1.82 16.91 -15.33
CA ASP A 684 1.28 15.57 -15.47
C ASP A 684 2.40 14.54 -15.26
N GLU A 685 2.22 13.66 -14.27
CA GLU A 685 3.20 12.64 -13.90
C GLU A 685 2.99 11.33 -14.69
N ILE A 686 1.90 11.20 -15.46
CA ILE A 686 1.61 10.05 -16.33
C ILE A 686 2.09 10.32 -17.74
N VAL A 687 1.64 11.43 -18.32
CA VAL A 687 1.83 11.72 -19.75
C VAL A 687 2.88 12.81 -19.95
N PRO A 688 3.76 12.71 -20.96
CA PRO A 688 4.72 13.77 -21.27
C PRO A 688 4.00 14.97 -21.93
N THR A 689 3.32 15.81 -21.12
CA THR A 689 2.44 16.90 -21.56
C THR A 689 3.08 17.80 -22.63
N SER A 690 4.30 18.29 -22.42
CA SER A 690 4.95 19.20 -23.38
C SER A 690 5.08 18.56 -24.76
N PHE A 691 5.51 17.30 -24.81
CA PHE A 691 5.73 16.56 -26.06
C PHE A 691 4.43 16.33 -26.82
N ILE A 692 3.39 15.85 -26.13
CA ILE A 692 2.09 15.55 -26.74
C ILE A 692 1.41 16.84 -27.18
N ASN A 693 1.47 17.89 -26.37
CA ASN A 693 0.92 19.19 -26.70
C ASN A 693 1.55 19.76 -27.97
N ASP A 694 2.88 19.67 -28.11
CA ASP A 694 3.58 20.13 -29.31
C ASP A 694 3.17 19.32 -30.54
N TYR A 695 3.06 17.99 -30.40
CA TYR A 695 2.58 17.10 -31.46
C TYR A 695 1.15 17.44 -31.92
N LEU A 696 0.24 17.67 -30.97
CA LEU A 696 -1.16 18.03 -31.26
C LEU A 696 -1.27 19.41 -31.90
N LYS A 697 -0.52 20.40 -31.42
CA LYS A 697 -0.48 21.74 -32.01
C LYS A 697 0.06 21.73 -33.43
N LYS A 698 1.16 21.00 -33.70
CA LYS A 698 1.68 20.79 -35.06
C LYS A 698 0.63 20.17 -35.98
N SER A 699 -0.24 19.34 -35.43
CA SER A 699 -1.32 18.67 -36.16
C SER A 699 -2.60 19.51 -36.30
N ASN A 700 -2.59 20.79 -35.90
CA ASN A 700 -3.72 21.72 -35.87
C ASN A 700 -4.88 21.29 -34.95
N ILE A 701 -4.58 20.66 -33.81
CA ILE A 701 -5.56 20.36 -32.76
C ILE A 701 -5.50 21.44 -31.68
N ASP A 702 -6.64 21.94 -31.24
CA ASP A 702 -6.73 23.01 -30.24
C ASP A 702 -6.46 22.46 -28.82
N THR A 703 -5.45 23.01 -28.16
CA THR A 703 -4.99 22.57 -26.84
C THR A 703 -4.80 23.72 -25.86
N THR A 704 -5.04 23.46 -24.57
CA THR A 704 -4.74 24.37 -23.46
C THR A 704 -3.93 23.63 -22.41
N VAL A 705 -2.75 24.14 -22.08
CA VAL A 705 -1.94 23.66 -20.95
C VAL A 705 -2.20 24.58 -19.76
N LEU A 706 -2.60 24.00 -18.62
CA LEU A 706 -2.86 24.73 -17.38
C LEU A 706 -1.66 24.60 -16.43
N SER A 707 -1.08 25.75 -16.07
CA SER A 707 0.10 25.80 -15.20
C SER A 707 -0.21 25.38 -13.78
N ASP A 708 0.79 24.83 -13.09
CA ASP A 708 0.70 24.42 -11.66
C ASP A 708 -0.24 23.24 -11.36
N PHE A 709 -0.85 22.63 -12.38
CA PHE A 709 -1.71 21.45 -12.22
C PHE A 709 -0.95 20.16 -12.44
N LYS A 710 -1.32 19.15 -11.66
CA LYS A 710 -0.96 17.74 -11.86
C LYS A 710 -2.14 16.95 -12.42
N HIS A 711 -1.86 15.76 -12.95
CA HIS A 711 -2.86 14.88 -13.54
C HIS A 711 -4.12 14.75 -12.67
N GLY A 712 -5.28 15.04 -13.25
CA GLY A 712 -6.58 14.96 -12.59
C GLY A 712 -6.93 16.07 -11.62
N GLN A 713 -6.01 17.01 -11.33
CA GLN A 713 -6.34 18.15 -10.48
C GLN A 713 -7.23 19.17 -11.19
N ILE A 714 -7.18 19.25 -12.53
CA ILE A 714 -8.01 20.16 -13.32
C ILE A 714 -9.50 19.89 -13.07
N ILE A 715 -9.91 18.62 -13.09
CA ILE A 715 -11.33 18.27 -13.03
C ILE A 715 -11.94 18.44 -11.64
N ILE A 716 -11.12 18.46 -10.58
CA ILE A 716 -11.58 18.68 -9.19
C ILE A 716 -11.49 20.15 -8.76
N ALA A 717 -10.75 21.00 -9.48
CA ALA A 717 -10.56 22.40 -9.12
C ALA A 717 -11.75 23.28 -9.57
N PRO A 718 -12.53 23.90 -8.63
CA PRO A 718 -13.76 24.62 -8.98
C PRO A 718 -13.58 25.77 -9.97
N LYS A 719 -12.45 26.49 -9.88
CA LYS A 719 -12.11 27.59 -10.80
C LYS A 719 -12.00 27.11 -12.25
N TYR A 720 -11.49 25.90 -12.46
CA TYR A 720 -11.18 25.37 -13.79
C TYR A 720 -12.30 24.51 -14.37
N GLN A 721 -13.14 23.91 -13.52
CA GLN A 721 -14.43 23.36 -13.93
C GLN A 721 -15.25 24.38 -14.73
N LYS A 722 -15.27 25.65 -14.29
CA LYS A 722 -15.93 26.74 -15.04
C LYS A 722 -15.28 27.04 -16.39
N ASN A 723 -13.94 26.94 -16.50
CA ASN A 723 -13.24 27.14 -17.76
C ASN A 723 -13.58 26.05 -18.78
N ILE A 724 -13.68 24.79 -18.33
CA ILE A 724 -14.11 23.67 -19.17
C ILE A 724 -15.52 23.93 -19.72
N LEU A 725 -16.44 24.36 -18.87
CA LEU A 725 -17.82 24.68 -19.27
C LEU A 725 -17.89 25.86 -20.23
N LYS A 726 -17.11 26.92 -19.96
CA LYS A 726 -17.00 28.06 -20.87
C LYS A 726 -16.51 27.62 -22.24
N LYS A 727 -15.47 26.79 -22.29
CA LYS A 727 -14.91 26.28 -23.55
C LYS A 727 -15.91 25.37 -24.28
N LEU A 728 -16.65 24.53 -23.55
CA LEU A 728 -17.72 23.70 -24.11
C LEU A 728 -18.75 24.57 -24.86
N LEU A 729 -19.21 25.66 -24.24
CA LEU A 729 -20.16 26.59 -24.84
C LEU A 729 -19.56 27.41 -25.99
N GLU A 730 -18.27 27.76 -25.93
CA GLU A 730 -17.55 28.43 -27.02
C GLU A 730 -17.45 27.57 -28.29
N LEU A 731 -17.20 26.26 -28.13
CA LEU A 731 -17.12 25.33 -29.24
C LEU A 731 -18.49 25.18 -29.94
N GLU A 732 -19.57 25.21 -29.16
CA GLU A 732 -20.95 25.19 -29.64
C GLU A 732 -21.35 26.51 -30.35
N THR A 733 -20.96 27.67 -29.83
CA THR A 733 -21.32 28.99 -30.41
C THR A 733 -20.54 29.36 -31.66
N LYS A 734 -19.28 28.95 -31.83
CA LYS A 734 -18.54 29.16 -33.09
C LYS A 734 -19.18 28.44 -34.30
N SER A 735 -20.16 27.57 -34.08
CA SER A 735 -20.88 26.84 -35.14
C SER A 735 -22.02 27.68 -35.72
N SER A 736 -22.63 28.60 -34.95
CA SER A 736 -23.76 29.40 -35.44
C SER A 736 -23.37 30.56 -36.34
N ILE A 737 -22.07 30.88 -36.48
CA ILE A 737 -21.57 32.00 -37.29
C ILE A 737 -20.98 31.52 -38.63
N GLY A 738 -20.60 30.25 -38.74
CA GLY A 738 -19.89 29.70 -39.92
C GLY A 738 -20.75 29.36 -41.13
N ASP A 739 -22.08 29.28 -40.98
CA ASP A 739 -22.98 28.86 -42.06
C ASP A 739 -23.76 30.03 -42.71
N ASN A 740 -23.52 31.29 -42.30
CA ASN A 740 -24.25 32.46 -42.81
C ASN A 740 -23.39 33.59 -43.42
N GLU A 741 -22.06 33.45 -43.50
CA GLU A 741 -21.22 34.45 -44.19
C GLU A 741 -20.68 33.90 -45.51
N SER A 742 -21.59 33.70 -46.46
CA SER A 742 -21.29 33.73 -47.90
C SER A 742 -22.46 34.35 -48.68
N ILE A 743 -22.94 35.52 -48.24
CA ILE A 743 -23.79 36.38 -49.05
C ILE A 743 -23.27 37.82 -48.91
N SER A 744 -22.57 38.27 -49.96
CA SER A 744 -22.34 39.66 -50.42
C SER A 744 -22.03 40.71 -49.33
N ILE A 745 -20.83 41.29 -49.25
CA ILE A 745 -20.26 42.31 -50.15
C ILE A 745 -18.78 42.48 -49.78
#